data_AF-A0A9R1SST9-F1
#
_entry.id   AF-A0A9R1SST9-F1
#
_cell.length_a   1.000
_cell.length_b   1.000
_cell.length_c   1.000
_cell.angle_alpha   90.00
_cell.angle_beta   90.00
_cell.angle_gamma   90.00
#
_symmetry.space_group_name_H-M   'P 1'
#
loop_
_entity.id
_entity.type
_entity.pdbx_description
1 polymer ?
#
loop_
_entity_poly.entity_id
_entity_poly.type
_entity_poly.pdbx_seq_one_letter_code
_entity_poly.pdbx_strand_id
1 'polypeptide(L)'
;MAEPIRSLCDELIKAVNVMMEAESSQTYRLEALKFIEDFKEKSPLCVECGLQLAEKSQTAVVRHFGLQILEHVVKFKWNDMPPQEKLQLKNCTMGLLSDGTHPILQEECHVKDALSRIVVEMIKREWPQHWPDMLKELEALTAMGDAQTELVMLVLLRLAEDVITFQTLPTQRRRDIQHTLTQNMDSIFTFLLGILQLHVNEYKKMVNLSHAKAHWRVGVATLNTLAGYIDWVALVHITNDNCHLLEIFCLLLSEPELQLEAAECLLIAISRKGKLEERKPFMVLFDEVAMNYILSAAQSSGGIVERRYTFLKRLCQVLCALGSQICSLVGSDIEVQVPVNLDKYMEALFAFTTHPSQFLRSSTQMTWGNLFRHEILSKDPVVGQMAIKYLRAARINLVKTGFPSKNDCPGCEFSRVDFDSDEDFNCSFNSFRAQQGEAVRLACKIVPFEAFRIAREWVQYQICTPIDTGNTTCDCSEGVCSALSPSAVQWDAMTFFTESVFGQLFKILEKEKIPIDEGMELLQMVVHYETSDPLILSCVLTIISTLFPFVTHQPHFLPQVLFKIFPSITFELVEECKAPRTRAVKNLRRHACSSIIRICRDYSDFMLPCFDLMYEHVKRLFSNELLLTQMEKCALMEALILISNQFKDYNKQKAFLKELMAAVTAQWLSEEMKSVLLDPATFLAYVGADQVISDADTEDQMGINRSRISFCVNTILGVVKRARWPANPEEAKAGGFVVSTTSDGAPIYRNPCAEPLQALLPNLFALIRTQNSLFLPENINRLGKTFTRVYDIMDMEKNFALGIPQPLLDAYDSSAYRNIAERMQGFFSSLYDNCYHVLGNAGPCMQQDFYAIEGLAEQIVGSAFTHLDSVPDHRLLYVKQLVMSCPRDYYDSLLNPLLGPLFTYLLQRLNFRWQIINQRTSLAQEEDEAYEENLVTQEVVEEQLLRLVTREVMDLLSKLPLCMRSFSNEEMVSMDSSQGIQMNTPSDELSELGKCLLQNEDIYMTLLTICFNSLSWKDTINCQRCASMLCWTLLKQVLGCNLLPDAVTWLYTSVLKGLQMHGQHEGCNAALTQLALLIYESLRPRYTELRFIMNQIPDIHVEALEQFDQKTIQSTVSKAGEKKKKEQFKRLIAGTVGKPLGQQFKKEVHIRNLPSLFKKPKPTRDMLENTDTAGLITLFSSDHDNC
;
A
#
# COMPACT_ATOMS: atom_id res chain seq x y z
N MET A 1 20.63 -60.02 13.39
CA MET A 1 20.01 -58.75 12.90
C MET A 1 20.98 -57.56 12.88
N ALA A 2 22.07 -57.52 13.65
CA ALA A 2 22.97 -56.35 13.70
C ALA A 2 23.87 -56.11 12.46
N GLU A 3 24.37 -57.15 11.79
CA GLU A 3 25.18 -57.02 10.56
C GLU A 3 24.45 -56.38 9.36
N PRO A 4 23.22 -56.79 8.98
CA PRO A 4 22.54 -56.20 7.82
C PRO A 4 22.15 -54.73 8.03
N ILE A 5 21.87 -54.30 9.26
CA ILE A 5 21.56 -52.89 9.57
C ILE A 5 22.80 -52.01 9.37
N ARG A 6 23.97 -52.47 9.82
CA ARG A 6 25.22 -51.72 9.68
C ARG A 6 25.63 -51.54 8.21
N SER A 7 25.50 -52.59 7.40
CA SER A 7 25.76 -52.51 5.96
C SER A 7 24.85 -51.50 5.27
N LEU A 8 23.57 -51.46 5.64
CA LEU A 8 22.60 -50.53 5.07
C LEU A 8 22.87 -49.08 5.49
N CYS A 9 23.27 -48.87 6.75
CA CYS A 9 23.72 -47.55 7.24
C CYS A 9 24.95 -47.06 6.45
N ASP A 10 25.91 -47.92 6.14
CA ASP A 10 27.09 -47.55 5.33
C ASP A 10 26.71 -47.14 3.89
N GLU A 11 25.73 -47.82 3.28
CA GLU A 11 25.19 -47.44 1.97
C GLU A 11 24.45 -46.10 2.01
N LEU A 12 23.65 -45.87 3.05
CA LEU A 12 22.96 -44.60 3.26
C LEU A 12 23.93 -43.44 3.47
N ILE A 13 25.02 -43.65 4.23
CA ILE A 13 26.08 -42.65 4.41
C ILE A 13 26.72 -42.30 3.06
N LYS A 14 27.02 -43.29 2.22
CA LYS A 14 27.54 -43.05 0.86
C LYS A 14 26.57 -42.24 0.01
N ALA A 15 25.28 -42.61 0.02
CA ALA A 15 24.26 -41.91 -0.75
C ALA A 15 24.13 -40.44 -0.32
N VAL A 16 24.13 -40.16 0.99
CA VAL A 16 24.10 -38.79 1.52
C VAL A 16 25.34 -38.00 1.12
N ASN A 17 26.53 -38.61 1.22
CA ASN A 17 27.76 -37.92 0.83
C ASN A 17 27.80 -37.58 -0.67
N VAL A 18 27.38 -38.52 -1.53
CA VAL A 18 27.26 -38.27 -2.99
C VAL A 18 26.23 -37.16 -3.27
N MET A 19 25.12 -37.14 -2.54
CA MET A 19 24.08 -36.11 -2.71
C MET A 19 24.58 -34.71 -2.31
N MET A 20 25.41 -34.62 -1.27
CA MET A 20 25.91 -33.35 -0.72
C MET A 20 27.26 -32.90 -1.32
N GLU A 21 27.94 -33.74 -2.10
CA GLU A 21 29.23 -33.43 -2.71
C GLU A 21 29.05 -32.60 -3.99
N ALA A 22 29.70 -31.43 -4.09
CA ALA A 22 29.58 -30.49 -5.21
C ALA A 22 30.08 -31.04 -6.56
N GLU A 23 31.02 -31.97 -6.54
CA GLU A 23 31.62 -32.60 -7.74
C GLU A 23 30.83 -33.81 -8.26
N SER A 24 29.82 -34.29 -7.52
CA SER A 24 29.04 -35.45 -7.94
C SER A 24 28.20 -35.15 -9.19
N SER A 25 28.23 -36.05 -10.18
CA SER A 25 27.43 -35.88 -11.41
C SER A 25 25.92 -35.88 -11.13
N GLN A 26 25.13 -35.23 -11.98
CA GLN A 26 23.67 -35.19 -11.85
C GLN A 26 23.05 -36.60 -11.84
N THR A 27 23.58 -37.54 -12.64
CA THR A 27 23.11 -38.93 -12.66
C THR A 27 23.27 -39.61 -11.30
N TYR A 28 24.47 -39.56 -10.71
CA TYR A 28 24.72 -40.15 -9.39
C TYR A 28 23.93 -39.47 -8.27
N ARG A 29 23.72 -38.15 -8.34
CA ARG A 29 22.85 -37.44 -7.37
C ARG A 29 21.40 -37.90 -7.47
N LEU A 30 20.86 -38.06 -8.67
CA LEU A 30 19.50 -38.56 -8.88
C LEU A 30 19.34 -40.00 -8.41
N GLU A 31 20.33 -40.86 -8.66
CA GLU A 31 20.35 -42.23 -8.16
C GLU A 31 20.38 -42.29 -6.62
N ALA A 32 21.25 -41.48 -5.99
CA ALA A 32 21.35 -41.38 -4.54
C ALA A 32 20.05 -40.84 -3.92
N LEU A 33 19.45 -39.80 -4.49
CA LEU A 33 18.17 -39.24 -4.05
C LEU A 33 17.06 -40.28 -4.16
N LYS A 34 16.97 -40.97 -5.31
CA LYS A 34 15.97 -42.03 -5.52
C LYS A 34 16.12 -43.16 -4.50
N PHE A 35 17.35 -43.60 -4.25
CA PHE A 35 17.64 -44.62 -3.24
C PHE A 35 17.19 -44.19 -1.83
N ILE A 36 17.48 -42.94 -1.45
CA ILE A 36 17.09 -42.37 -0.16
C ILE A 36 15.56 -42.29 -0.01
N GLU A 37 14.85 -41.79 -1.03
CA GLU A 37 13.39 -41.68 -0.98
C GLU A 37 12.71 -43.06 -1.02
N ASP A 38 13.20 -43.99 -1.86
CA ASP A 38 12.74 -45.39 -1.86
C ASP A 38 12.94 -46.04 -0.49
N PHE A 39 14.07 -45.78 0.18
CA PHE A 39 14.33 -46.26 1.53
C PHE A 39 13.33 -45.69 2.55
N LYS A 40 13.13 -44.36 2.57
CA LYS A 40 12.18 -43.70 3.48
C LYS A 40 10.76 -44.23 3.31
N GLU A 41 10.31 -44.46 2.08
CA GLU A 41 8.95 -44.92 1.80
C GLU A 41 8.77 -46.42 2.06
N LYS A 42 9.68 -47.28 1.59
CA LYS A 42 9.43 -48.74 1.52
C LYS A 42 10.09 -49.55 2.63
N SER A 43 11.19 -49.09 3.21
CA SER A 43 11.94 -49.90 4.19
C SER A 43 11.21 -49.98 5.53
N PRO A 44 11.18 -51.17 6.19
CA PRO A 44 10.73 -51.31 7.56
C PRO A 44 11.80 -50.92 8.58
N LEU A 45 13.08 -50.86 8.17
CA LEU A 45 14.24 -50.60 9.04
C LEU A 45 14.57 -49.11 9.23
N CYS A 46 13.62 -48.22 8.91
CA CYS A 46 13.86 -46.77 8.97
C CYS A 46 14.19 -46.30 10.39
N VAL A 47 13.58 -46.89 11.42
CA VAL A 47 13.77 -46.47 12.81
C VAL A 47 15.16 -46.87 13.30
N GLU A 48 15.57 -48.12 13.10
CA GLU A 48 16.86 -48.63 13.54
C GLU A 48 18.01 -47.92 12.83
N CYS A 49 17.94 -47.78 11.50
CA CYS A 49 18.96 -47.04 10.73
C CYS A 49 18.97 -45.56 11.11
N GLY A 50 17.80 -44.93 11.27
CA GLY A 50 17.71 -43.52 11.65
C GLY A 50 18.37 -43.23 13.00
N LEU A 51 18.15 -44.08 14.00
CA LEU A 51 18.77 -43.97 15.32
C LEU A 51 20.29 -44.18 15.27
N GLN A 52 20.77 -45.18 14.52
CA GLN A 52 22.21 -45.44 14.40
C GLN A 52 22.95 -44.31 13.67
N LEU A 53 22.32 -43.72 12.65
CA LEU A 53 22.88 -42.59 11.91
C LEU A 53 22.88 -41.30 12.74
N ALA A 54 21.98 -41.17 13.72
CA ALA A 54 21.86 -40.00 14.59
C ALA A 54 22.89 -39.95 15.74
N GLU A 55 23.68 -41.01 15.95
CA GLU A 55 24.69 -41.08 17.02
C GLU A 55 25.77 -39.99 16.92
N LYS A 56 26.30 -39.54 18.07
CA LYS A 56 27.39 -38.55 18.17
C LYS A 56 28.70 -38.97 17.49
N SER A 57 28.86 -40.27 17.21
CA SER A 57 30.02 -40.83 16.53
C SER A 57 30.06 -40.44 15.04
N GLN A 58 28.91 -40.07 14.46
CA GLN A 58 28.76 -39.73 13.05
C GLN A 58 28.96 -38.23 12.79
N THR A 59 29.17 -37.86 11.53
CA THR A 59 29.26 -36.45 11.12
C THR A 59 27.91 -35.75 11.26
N ALA A 60 27.90 -34.42 11.46
CA ALA A 60 26.66 -33.65 11.62
C ALA A 60 25.67 -33.83 10.44
N VAL A 61 26.19 -33.93 9.21
CA VAL A 61 25.38 -34.18 7.99
C VAL A 61 24.66 -35.53 8.06
N VAL A 62 25.39 -36.59 8.44
CA VAL A 62 24.82 -37.94 8.59
C VAL A 62 23.82 -37.98 9.73
N ARG A 63 24.14 -37.33 10.87
CA ARG A 63 23.24 -37.21 12.02
C ARG A 63 21.94 -36.52 11.66
N HIS A 64 22.02 -35.40 10.96
CA HIS A 64 20.86 -34.66 10.47
C HIS A 64 20.01 -35.52 9.54
N PHE A 65 20.62 -36.28 8.63
CA PHE A 65 19.90 -37.22 7.77
C PHE A 65 19.21 -38.34 8.56
N GLY A 66 19.89 -38.93 9.55
CA GLY A 66 19.30 -39.92 10.45
C GLY A 66 18.06 -39.40 11.17
N LEU A 67 18.15 -38.18 11.73
CA LEU A 67 17.03 -37.49 12.35
C LEU A 67 15.91 -37.19 11.35
N GLN A 68 16.23 -36.81 10.11
CA GLN A 68 15.24 -36.57 9.05
C GLN A 68 14.47 -37.86 8.68
N ILE A 69 15.13 -39.02 8.71
CA ILE A 69 14.45 -40.31 8.54
C ILE A 69 13.45 -40.54 9.67
N LEU A 70 13.87 -40.33 10.93
CA LEU A 70 12.98 -40.47 12.08
C LEU A 70 11.79 -39.50 11.99
N GLU A 71 12.03 -38.25 11.58
CA GLU A 71 10.99 -37.26 11.31
C GLU A 71 10.00 -37.77 10.24
N HIS A 72 10.49 -38.37 9.15
CA HIS A 72 9.67 -38.95 8.09
C HIS A 72 8.80 -40.11 8.62
N VAL A 73 9.37 -41.00 9.45
CA VAL A 73 8.62 -42.11 10.06
C VAL A 73 7.47 -41.59 10.92
N VAL A 74 7.75 -40.62 11.79
CA VAL A 74 6.70 -39.97 12.60
C VAL A 74 5.67 -39.30 11.68
N LYS A 75 6.10 -38.62 10.62
CA LYS A 75 5.17 -37.92 9.72
C LYS A 75 4.22 -38.86 8.99
N PHE A 76 4.74 -39.88 8.31
CA PHE A 76 3.98 -40.63 7.32
C PHE A 76 3.64 -42.07 7.74
N LYS A 77 4.48 -42.72 8.55
CA LYS A 77 4.29 -44.14 8.93
C LYS A 77 3.67 -44.33 10.32
N TRP A 78 3.60 -43.28 11.13
CA TRP A 78 3.13 -43.37 12.53
C TRP A 78 1.73 -43.97 12.70
N ASN A 79 0.79 -43.70 11.80
CA ASN A 79 -0.58 -44.19 11.96
C ASN A 79 -0.68 -45.72 11.89
N ASP A 80 0.25 -46.34 11.17
CA ASP A 80 0.28 -47.79 10.92
C ASP A 80 1.23 -48.53 11.88
N MET A 81 2.04 -47.79 12.65
CA MET A 81 2.92 -48.37 13.66
C MET A 81 2.15 -48.94 14.86
N PRO A 82 2.56 -50.11 15.38
CA PRO A 82 2.00 -50.69 16.59
C PRO A 82 2.33 -49.85 17.83
N PRO A 83 1.50 -49.88 18.90
CA PRO A 83 1.70 -49.06 20.09
C PRO A 83 3.05 -49.22 20.78
N GLN A 84 3.61 -50.44 20.76
CA GLN A 84 4.89 -50.74 21.39
C GLN A 84 6.07 -50.07 20.66
N GLU A 85 6.06 -50.07 19.33
CA GLU A 85 7.09 -49.38 18.51
C GLU A 85 7.01 -47.86 18.67
N LYS A 86 5.80 -47.29 18.79
CA LYS A 86 5.61 -45.87 19.09
C LYS A 86 6.23 -45.48 20.42
N LEU A 87 5.95 -46.26 21.47
CA LEU A 87 6.51 -46.04 22.79
C LEU A 87 8.03 -46.19 22.78
N GLN A 88 8.56 -47.18 22.06
CA GLN A 88 10.01 -47.35 21.90
C GLN A 88 10.65 -46.16 21.19
N LEU A 89 10.11 -45.72 20.05
CA LEU A 89 10.61 -44.56 19.32
C LEU A 89 10.56 -43.30 20.19
N LYS A 90 9.44 -43.06 20.89
CA LYS A 90 9.32 -41.98 21.86
C LYS A 90 10.43 -42.04 22.92
N ASN A 91 10.63 -43.19 23.57
CA ASN A 91 11.67 -43.36 24.60
C ASN A 91 13.08 -43.14 24.03
N CYS A 92 13.37 -43.63 22.83
CA CYS A 92 14.65 -43.41 22.15
C CYS A 92 14.86 -41.92 21.82
N THR A 93 13.85 -41.21 21.33
CA THR A 93 13.96 -39.77 21.06
C THR A 93 14.13 -38.96 22.35
N MET A 94 13.44 -39.32 23.44
CA MET A 94 13.67 -38.71 24.75
C MET A 94 15.08 -39.01 25.29
N GLY A 95 15.61 -40.21 25.03
CA GLY A 95 17.02 -40.55 25.24
C GLY A 95 17.94 -39.61 24.48
N LEU A 96 17.70 -39.41 23.17
CA LEU A 96 18.48 -38.50 22.34
C LEU A 96 18.48 -37.05 22.85
N LEU A 97 17.35 -36.57 23.39
CA LEU A 97 17.29 -35.27 24.06
C LEU A 97 18.12 -35.22 25.35
N SER A 98 18.15 -36.31 26.12
CA SER A 98 18.84 -36.37 27.41
C SER A 98 20.36 -36.45 27.27
N ASP A 99 20.87 -37.35 26.43
CA ASP A 99 22.30 -37.64 26.33
C ASP A 99 22.77 -37.87 24.88
N GLY A 100 21.92 -37.66 23.87
CA GLY A 100 22.24 -37.89 22.46
C GLY A 100 22.88 -36.70 21.73
N THR A 101 22.94 -35.52 22.35
CA THR A 101 23.58 -34.31 21.79
C THR A 101 24.92 -33.98 22.45
N HIS A 102 25.78 -33.27 21.71
CA HIS A 102 26.99 -32.64 22.23
C HIS A 102 26.63 -31.47 23.18
N PRO A 103 27.59 -30.97 23.97
CA PRO A 103 27.39 -29.78 24.78
C PRO A 103 26.90 -28.57 23.96
N ILE A 104 26.16 -27.67 24.61
CA ILE A 104 25.45 -26.54 23.99
C ILE A 104 26.27 -25.70 22.99
N LEU A 105 27.56 -25.49 23.28
CA LEU A 105 28.48 -24.69 22.46
C LEU A 105 29.10 -25.45 21.29
N GLN A 106 29.07 -26.79 21.31
CA GLN A 106 29.67 -27.65 20.29
C GLN A 106 28.62 -28.25 19.34
N GLU A 107 27.39 -28.42 19.81
CA GLU A 107 26.32 -29.01 18.99
C GLU A 107 25.83 -28.04 17.92
N GLU A 108 25.68 -28.56 16.70
CA GLU A 108 25.25 -27.81 15.52
C GLU A 108 23.75 -27.46 15.58
N CYS A 109 23.40 -26.23 15.19
CA CYS A 109 22.02 -25.74 15.29
C CYS A 109 21.03 -26.60 14.48
N HIS A 110 21.41 -27.06 13.30
CA HIS A 110 20.54 -27.85 12.43
C HIS A 110 20.24 -29.25 13.01
N VAL A 111 21.13 -29.80 13.85
CA VAL A 111 20.88 -31.07 14.56
C VAL A 111 19.86 -30.86 15.67
N LYS A 112 19.99 -29.77 16.45
CA LYS A 112 19.03 -29.39 17.49
C LYS A 112 17.63 -29.16 16.91
N ASP A 113 17.56 -28.46 15.77
CA ASP A 113 16.32 -28.19 15.05
C ASP A 113 15.68 -29.48 14.49
N ALA A 114 16.46 -30.38 13.90
CA ALA A 114 15.93 -31.67 13.44
C ALA A 114 15.38 -32.51 14.60
N LEU A 115 16.07 -32.53 15.75
CA LEU A 115 15.61 -33.24 16.94
C LEU A 115 14.33 -32.63 17.52
N SER A 116 14.25 -31.30 17.61
CA SER A 116 13.04 -30.61 18.09
C SER A 116 11.84 -30.86 17.17
N ARG A 117 12.05 -30.90 15.85
CA ARG A 117 11.02 -31.25 14.86
C ARG A 117 10.42 -32.63 15.10
N ILE A 118 11.24 -33.66 15.37
CA ILE A 118 10.75 -35.02 15.66
C ILE A 118 9.84 -35.00 16.89
N VAL A 119 10.28 -34.34 17.96
CA VAL A 119 9.55 -34.28 19.23
C VAL A 119 8.21 -33.57 19.05
N VAL A 120 8.20 -32.42 18.38
CA VAL A 120 6.95 -31.69 18.07
C VAL A 120 6.03 -32.52 17.20
N GLU A 121 6.52 -33.25 16.20
CA GLU A 121 5.69 -34.14 15.39
C GLU A 121 5.04 -35.28 16.20
N MET A 122 5.73 -35.80 17.23
CA MET A 122 5.14 -36.76 18.16
C MET A 122 4.11 -36.10 19.09
N ILE A 123 4.39 -34.91 19.62
CA ILE A 123 3.44 -34.11 20.43
C ILE A 123 2.15 -33.89 19.65
N LYS A 124 2.23 -33.45 18.38
CA LYS A 124 1.07 -33.22 17.50
C LYS A 124 0.17 -34.45 17.36
N ARG A 125 0.74 -35.67 17.47
CA ARG A 125 0.03 -36.95 17.32
C ARG A 125 -0.53 -37.52 18.60
N GLU A 126 0.16 -37.34 19.73
CA GLU A 126 -0.17 -38.04 20.98
C GLU A 126 -0.61 -37.12 22.12
N TRP A 127 -0.07 -35.91 22.20
CA TRP A 127 -0.43 -34.94 23.23
C TRP A 127 -1.73 -34.19 22.89
N PRO A 128 -2.73 -34.11 23.78
CA PRO A 128 -2.64 -34.39 25.22
C PRO A 128 -3.06 -35.79 25.72
N GLN A 129 -3.90 -36.53 24.99
CA GLN A 129 -4.58 -37.74 25.49
C GLN A 129 -3.64 -38.89 25.85
N HIS A 130 -2.67 -39.17 24.98
CA HIS A 130 -1.80 -40.34 25.09
C HIS A 130 -0.43 -40.01 25.71
N TRP A 131 -0.18 -38.73 25.98
CA TRP A 131 1.06 -38.27 26.62
C TRP A 131 0.79 -37.20 27.69
N PRO A 132 0.01 -37.52 28.75
CA PRO A 132 -0.42 -36.52 29.73
C PRO A 132 0.74 -35.86 30.50
N ASP A 133 1.81 -36.60 30.76
CA ASP A 133 2.98 -36.09 31.50
C ASP A 133 4.04 -35.41 30.62
N MET A 134 3.72 -35.11 29.35
CA MET A 134 4.66 -34.49 28.39
C MET A 134 5.37 -33.24 28.94
N LEU A 135 4.61 -32.30 29.51
CA LEU A 135 5.19 -31.06 30.05
C LEU A 135 6.13 -31.34 31.24
N LYS A 136 5.79 -32.30 32.10
CA LYS A 136 6.63 -32.70 33.25
C LYS A 136 7.91 -33.39 32.79
N GLU A 137 7.83 -34.23 31.75
CA GLU A 137 9.00 -34.88 31.15
C GLU A 137 9.96 -33.84 30.54
N LEU A 138 9.44 -32.82 29.84
CA LEU A 138 10.26 -31.72 29.31
C LEU A 138 10.89 -30.87 30.44
N GLU A 139 10.14 -30.57 31.50
CA GLU A 139 10.65 -29.87 32.67
C GLU A 139 11.79 -30.66 33.35
N ALA A 140 11.65 -31.97 33.51
CA ALA A 140 12.68 -32.84 34.07
C ALA A 140 13.99 -32.83 33.24
N LEU A 141 13.90 -32.72 31.92
CA LEU A 141 15.08 -32.62 31.05
C LEU A 141 15.89 -31.34 31.32
N THR A 142 15.25 -30.22 31.63
CA THR A 142 15.97 -28.97 31.91
C THR A 142 16.85 -29.03 33.16
N ALA A 143 16.56 -29.95 34.09
CA ALA A 143 17.40 -30.17 35.26
C ALA A 143 18.71 -30.91 34.94
N MET A 144 18.87 -31.45 33.72
CA MET A 144 20.05 -32.23 33.33
C MET A 144 21.22 -31.36 32.83
N GLY A 145 20.96 -30.16 32.31
CA GLY A 145 22.00 -29.25 31.83
C GLY A 145 21.53 -28.22 30.80
N ASP A 146 22.41 -27.28 30.46
CA ASP A 146 22.10 -26.14 29.58
C ASP A 146 21.67 -26.56 28.16
N ALA A 147 22.29 -27.61 27.62
CA ALA A 147 21.98 -28.11 26.28
C ALA A 147 20.54 -28.67 26.21
N GLN A 148 20.12 -29.38 27.25
CA GLN A 148 18.77 -29.93 27.37
C GLN A 148 17.75 -28.80 27.55
N THR A 149 18.07 -27.78 28.35
CA THR A 149 17.20 -26.60 28.50
C THR A 149 17.00 -25.87 27.18
N GLU A 150 18.06 -25.64 26.40
CA GLU A 150 17.94 -25.02 25.06
C GLU A 150 17.08 -25.88 24.11
N LEU A 151 17.26 -27.20 24.10
CA LEU A 151 16.44 -28.11 23.29
C LEU A 151 14.96 -28.06 23.68
N VAL A 152 14.64 -28.01 24.98
CA VAL A 152 13.26 -27.88 25.46
C VAL A 152 12.64 -26.56 25.00
N MET A 153 13.39 -25.45 25.06
CA MET A 153 12.94 -24.15 24.53
C MET A 153 12.61 -24.24 23.02
N LEU A 154 13.49 -24.86 22.22
CA LEU A 154 13.25 -25.08 20.79
C LEU A 154 12.00 -25.93 20.51
N VAL A 155 11.75 -26.97 21.32
CA VAL A 155 10.53 -27.80 21.20
C VAL A 155 9.27 -26.97 21.49
N LEU A 156 9.27 -26.19 22.57
CA LEU A 156 8.11 -25.37 22.97
C LEU A 156 7.84 -24.27 21.94
N LEU A 157 8.86 -23.55 21.49
CA LEU A 157 8.74 -22.53 20.46
C LEU A 157 8.14 -23.12 19.18
N ARG A 158 8.72 -24.22 18.69
CA ARG A 158 8.27 -24.86 17.46
C ARG A 158 6.85 -25.42 17.58
N LEU A 159 6.46 -25.92 18.75
CA LEU A 159 5.09 -26.36 19.01
C LEU A 159 4.10 -25.19 18.87
N ALA A 160 4.41 -24.03 19.47
CA ALA A 160 3.56 -22.85 19.35
C ALA A 160 3.45 -22.38 17.90
N GLU A 161 4.57 -22.31 17.17
CA GLU A 161 4.60 -21.95 15.74
C GLU A 161 3.73 -22.88 14.88
N ASP A 162 3.88 -24.19 15.02
CA ASP A 162 3.16 -25.18 14.21
C ASP A 162 1.64 -25.18 14.48
N VAL A 163 1.24 -24.92 15.72
CA VAL A 163 -0.16 -24.96 16.16
C VAL A 163 -0.88 -23.65 15.88
N ILE A 164 -0.23 -22.51 16.10
CA ILE A 164 -0.84 -21.18 16.07
C ILE A 164 -0.56 -20.47 14.75
N THR A 165 0.72 -20.31 14.40
CA THR A 165 1.17 -19.50 13.26
C THR A 165 0.96 -20.23 11.94
N PHE A 166 1.55 -21.42 11.80
CA PHE A 166 1.53 -22.19 10.55
C PHE A 166 0.29 -23.08 10.42
N GLN A 167 -0.40 -23.37 11.52
CA GLN A 167 -1.63 -24.18 11.57
C GLN A 167 -1.50 -25.51 10.81
N THR A 168 -0.37 -26.21 10.97
CA THR A 168 -0.03 -27.43 10.21
C THR A 168 -0.86 -28.66 10.60
N LEU A 169 -1.80 -28.53 11.54
CA LEU A 169 -2.64 -29.60 12.06
C LEU A 169 -4.08 -29.55 11.56
N PRO A 170 -4.77 -30.70 11.49
CA PRO A 170 -6.22 -30.75 11.34
C PRO A 170 -6.94 -29.90 12.40
N THR A 171 -8.02 -29.22 12.03
CA THR A 171 -8.68 -28.21 12.87
C THR A 171 -9.10 -28.73 14.24
N GLN A 172 -9.60 -29.98 14.32
CA GLN A 172 -10.00 -30.57 15.60
C GLN A 172 -8.79 -30.84 16.49
N ARG A 173 -7.76 -31.52 15.97
CA ARG A 173 -6.53 -31.77 16.71
C ARG A 173 -5.84 -30.48 17.17
N ARG A 174 -5.79 -29.47 16.29
CA ARG A 174 -5.27 -28.14 16.62
C ARG A 174 -6.02 -27.52 17.80
N ARG A 175 -7.35 -27.58 17.81
CA ARG A 175 -8.17 -27.05 18.90
C ARG A 175 -7.93 -27.78 20.21
N ASP A 176 -7.78 -29.10 20.18
CA ASP A 176 -7.49 -29.89 21.39
C ASP A 176 -6.15 -29.46 22.00
N ILE A 177 -5.09 -29.38 21.18
CA ILE A 177 -3.75 -28.94 21.59
C ILE A 177 -3.76 -27.49 22.08
N GLN A 178 -4.37 -26.58 21.30
CA GLN A 178 -4.48 -25.17 21.68
C GLN A 178 -5.23 -25.00 23.00
N HIS A 179 -6.34 -25.72 23.19
CA HIS A 179 -7.10 -25.69 24.43
C HIS A 179 -6.27 -26.19 25.61
N THR A 180 -5.54 -27.30 25.46
CA THR A 180 -4.67 -27.80 26.53
C THR A 180 -3.47 -26.88 26.80
N LEU A 181 -2.91 -26.22 25.78
CA LEU A 181 -1.93 -25.15 25.99
C LEU A 181 -2.54 -24.03 26.84
N THR A 182 -3.71 -23.50 26.46
CA THR A 182 -4.39 -22.45 27.21
C THR A 182 -4.68 -22.86 28.65
N GLN A 183 -5.09 -24.11 28.90
CA GLN A 183 -5.33 -24.62 30.25
C GLN A 183 -4.08 -24.70 31.12
N ASN A 184 -2.92 -25.01 30.53
CA ASN A 184 -1.65 -25.12 31.25
C ASN A 184 -0.81 -23.83 31.13
N MET A 185 -1.38 -22.74 30.62
CA MET A 185 -0.60 -21.57 30.23
C MET A 185 0.07 -20.88 31.41
N ASP A 186 -0.61 -20.81 32.56
CA ASP A 186 -0.01 -20.28 33.79
C ASP A 186 1.25 -21.06 34.18
N SER A 187 1.16 -22.40 34.18
CA SER A 187 2.32 -23.28 34.48
C SER A 187 3.45 -23.10 33.47
N ILE A 188 3.13 -22.99 32.17
CA ILE A 188 4.12 -22.81 31.10
C ILE A 188 4.82 -21.46 31.25
N PHE A 189 4.08 -20.37 31.49
CA PHE A 189 4.66 -19.04 31.68
C PHE A 189 5.51 -18.95 32.95
N THR A 190 5.05 -19.53 34.08
CA THR A 190 5.85 -19.61 35.30
C THR A 190 7.14 -20.38 35.08
N PHE A 191 7.07 -21.50 34.34
CA PHE A 191 8.25 -22.30 33.98
C PHE A 191 9.25 -21.51 33.12
N LEU A 192 8.79 -20.90 32.00
CA LEU A 192 9.64 -20.11 31.11
C LEU A 192 10.29 -18.93 31.86
N LEU A 193 9.53 -18.26 32.72
CA LEU A 193 10.04 -17.14 33.52
C LEU A 193 11.08 -17.59 34.56
N GLY A 194 10.84 -18.73 35.21
CA GLY A 194 11.78 -19.33 36.16
C GLY A 194 13.11 -19.70 35.51
N ILE A 195 13.07 -20.32 34.33
CA ILE A 195 14.28 -20.63 33.53
C ILE A 195 15.01 -19.35 33.13
N LEU A 196 14.29 -18.34 32.62
CA LEU A 196 14.89 -17.07 32.23
C LEU A 196 15.62 -16.41 33.42
N GLN A 197 14.95 -16.29 34.56
CA GLN A 197 15.54 -15.68 35.75
C GLN A 197 16.75 -16.47 36.26
N LEU A 198 16.68 -17.81 36.28
CA LEU A 198 17.79 -18.67 36.71
C LEU A 198 19.03 -18.42 35.86
N HIS A 199 18.91 -18.56 34.53
CA HIS A 199 20.07 -18.47 33.64
C HIS A 199 20.60 -17.02 33.51
N VAL A 200 19.74 -16.00 33.59
CA VAL A 200 20.18 -14.59 33.65
C VAL A 200 20.97 -14.33 34.93
N ASN A 201 20.51 -14.82 36.08
CA ASN A 201 21.21 -14.62 37.35
C ASN A 201 22.57 -15.34 37.38
N GLU A 202 22.64 -16.57 36.88
CA GLU A 202 23.90 -17.30 36.77
C GLU A 202 24.86 -16.64 35.77
N TYR A 203 24.36 -16.18 34.63
CA TYR A 203 25.13 -15.39 33.67
C TYR A 203 25.80 -14.16 34.32
N LYS A 204 25.05 -13.39 35.11
CA LYS A 204 25.56 -12.18 35.80
C LYS A 204 26.61 -12.48 36.87
N LYS A 205 26.56 -13.65 37.52
CA LYS A 205 27.50 -14.03 38.60
C LYS A 205 28.83 -14.56 38.07
N MET A 206 28.87 -15.09 36.85
CA MET A 206 30.00 -15.89 36.38
C MET A 206 31.15 -15.05 35.79
N VAL A 207 32.37 -15.32 36.25
CA VAL A 207 33.62 -14.73 35.72
C VAL A 207 34.18 -15.54 34.53
N ASN A 208 33.82 -16.83 34.40
CA ASN A 208 34.30 -17.69 33.32
C ASN A 208 33.48 -17.52 32.03
N LEU A 209 34.11 -16.99 30.98
CA LEU A 209 33.53 -16.71 29.67
C LEU A 209 32.85 -17.92 28.99
N SER A 210 33.33 -19.14 29.21
CA SER A 210 32.78 -20.34 28.55
C SER A 210 31.43 -20.76 29.13
N HIS A 211 31.31 -20.76 30.47
CA HIS A 211 30.08 -21.12 31.16
C HIS A 211 29.06 -19.97 31.09
N ALA A 212 29.53 -18.72 31.13
CA ALA A 212 28.68 -17.55 30.87
C ALA A 212 28.01 -17.61 29.49
N LYS A 213 28.73 -18.05 28.44
CA LYS A 213 28.16 -18.21 27.09
C LYS A 213 27.05 -19.27 27.02
N ALA A 214 27.13 -20.34 27.82
CA ALA A 214 26.09 -21.36 27.86
C ALA A 214 24.79 -20.80 28.46
N HIS A 215 24.87 -20.16 29.63
CA HIS A 215 23.72 -19.50 30.26
C HIS A 215 23.12 -18.39 29.39
N TRP A 216 23.96 -17.60 28.71
CA TRP A 216 23.51 -16.60 27.74
C TRP A 216 22.69 -17.23 26.59
N ARG A 217 23.18 -18.31 25.97
CA ARG A 217 22.44 -19.00 24.90
C ARG A 217 21.08 -19.52 25.37
N VAL A 218 21.01 -20.07 26.58
CA VAL A 218 19.72 -20.49 27.15
C VAL A 218 18.80 -19.30 27.38
N GLY A 219 19.32 -18.17 27.86
CA GLY A 219 18.57 -16.92 28.00
C GLY A 219 17.96 -16.43 26.68
N VAL A 220 18.77 -16.43 25.60
CA VAL A 220 18.31 -16.10 24.23
C VAL A 220 17.22 -17.05 23.76
N ALA A 221 17.44 -18.37 23.88
CA ALA A 221 16.44 -19.37 23.48
C ALA A 221 15.12 -19.23 24.27
N THR A 222 15.20 -18.89 25.55
CA THR A 222 14.04 -18.67 26.42
C THR A 222 13.27 -17.41 26.02
N LEU A 223 13.97 -16.30 25.73
CA LEU A 223 13.34 -15.07 25.24
C LEU A 223 12.67 -15.28 23.87
N ASN A 224 13.33 -15.96 22.94
CA ASN A 224 12.73 -16.31 21.65
C ASN A 224 11.49 -17.20 21.81
N THR A 225 11.52 -18.13 22.76
CA THR A 225 10.35 -18.95 23.10
C THR A 225 9.23 -18.10 23.66
N LEU A 226 9.51 -17.20 24.62
CA LEU A 226 8.52 -16.27 25.16
C LEU A 226 7.90 -15.40 24.06
N ALA A 227 8.71 -14.86 23.12
CA ALA A 227 8.22 -14.10 21.98
C ALA A 227 7.17 -14.88 21.15
N GLY A 228 7.43 -16.17 20.89
CA GLY A 228 6.50 -17.07 20.18
C GLY A 228 5.19 -17.37 20.93
N TYR A 229 5.14 -17.16 22.25
CA TYR A 229 3.93 -17.33 23.07
C TYR A 229 3.17 -16.02 23.29
N ILE A 230 3.89 -14.92 23.60
CA ILE A 230 3.31 -13.59 23.89
C ILE A 230 2.39 -13.12 22.76
N ASP A 231 2.70 -13.45 21.52
CA ASP A 231 1.95 -13.02 20.34
C ASP A 231 0.48 -13.47 20.33
N TRP A 232 0.10 -14.56 21.00
CA TRP A 232 -1.26 -15.11 20.87
C TRP A 232 -1.95 -15.44 22.19
N VAL A 233 -1.22 -15.53 23.30
CA VAL A 233 -1.83 -15.79 24.61
C VAL A 233 -2.79 -14.69 25.04
N ALA A 234 -3.66 -15.03 26.00
CA ALA A 234 -4.54 -14.07 26.65
C ALA A 234 -3.70 -13.02 27.39
N LEU A 235 -4.11 -11.74 27.26
CA LEU A 235 -3.38 -10.61 27.86
C LEU A 235 -3.21 -10.75 29.37
N VAL A 236 -4.13 -11.43 30.06
CA VAL A 236 -4.06 -11.72 31.50
C VAL A 236 -2.75 -12.38 31.90
N HIS A 237 -2.16 -13.27 31.09
CA HIS A 237 -0.88 -13.91 31.43
C HIS A 237 0.31 -12.96 31.28
N ILE A 238 0.23 -11.98 30.37
CA ILE A 238 1.27 -10.95 30.19
C ILE A 238 1.19 -9.93 31.32
N THR A 239 -0.03 -9.57 31.73
CA THR A 239 -0.30 -8.57 32.77
C THR A 239 -0.39 -9.18 34.17
N ASN A 240 -0.10 -10.47 34.32
CA ASN A 240 -0.16 -11.16 35.60
C ASN A 240 0.87 -10.59 36.58
N ASP A 241 0.61 -10.73 37.89
CA ASP A 241 1.49 -10.27 38.98
C ASP A 241 1.96 -8.81 38.77
N ASN A 242 1.02 -7.90 38.48
CA ASN A 242 1.28 -6.48 38.19
C ASN A 242 2.24 -6.24 37.01
N CYS A 243 2.18 -7.07 35.97
CA CYS A 243 3.05 -6.97 34.79
C CYS A 243 4.54 -7.23 35.08
N HIS A 244 4.86 -8.07 36.08
CA HIS A 244 6.24 -8.47 36.43
C HIS A 244 7.08 -8.93 35.21
N LEU A 245 6.43 -9.59 34.24
CA LEU A 245 7.07 -10.00 32.99
C LEU A 245 7.64 -8.81 32.21
N LEU A 246 6.89 -7.70 32.11
CA LEU A 246 7.32 -6.50 31.41
C LEU A 246 8.45 -5.79 32.17
N GLU A 247 8.42 -5.80 33.50
CA GLU A 247 9.51 -5.26 34.33
C GLU A 247 10.83 -6.01 34.09
N ILE A 248 10.78 -7.34 34.00
CA ILE A 248 11.95 -8.18 33.68
C ILE A 248 12.51 -7.83 32.31
N PHE A 249 11.66 -7.66 31.30
CA PHE A 249 12.14 -7.26 29.98
C PHE A 249 12.78 -5.87 29.99
N CYS A 250 12.20 -4.90 30.71
CA CYS A 250 12.81 -3.58 30.90
C CYS A 250 14.18 -3.66 31.59
N LEU A 251 14.33 -4.50 32.61
CA LEU A 251 15.62 -4.75 33.27
C LEU A 251 16.66 -5.33 32.30
N LEU A 252 16.24 -6.24 31.42
CA LEU A 252 17.11 -6.87 30.42
C LEU A 252 17.53 -5.92 29.28
N LEU A 253 16.86 -4.77 29.10
CA LEU A 253 17.31 -3.74 28.15
C LEU A 253 18.69 -3.16 28.52
N SER A 254 19.11 -3.29 29.78
CA SER A 254 20.45 -2.86 30.23
C SER A 254 21.55 -3.91 30.01
N GLU A 255 21.19 -5.12 29.57
CA GLU A 255 22.13 -6.23 29.36
C GLU A 255 22.47 -6.37 27.86
N PRO A 256 23.67 -5.99 27.39
CA PRO A 256 23.96 -5.85 25.96
C PRO A 256 23.75 -7.12 25.12
N GLU A 257 23.93 -8.28 25.74
CA GLU A 257 23.83 -9.59 25.09
C GLU A 257 22.39 -10.12 24.97
N LEU A 258 21.44 -9.58 25.75
CA LEU A 258 20.03 -10.02 25.81
C LEU A 258 19.02 -8.91 25.48
N GLN A 259 19.46 -7.65 25.38
CA GLN A 259 18.60 -6.48 25.17
C GLN A 259 17.77 -6.56 23.88
N LEU A 260 18.28 -7.18 22.81
CA LEU A 260 17.58 -7.28 21.52
C LEU A 260 16.35 -8.16 21.66
N GLU A 261 16.54 -9.38 22.15
CA GLU A 261 15.49 -10.38 22.33
C GLU A 261 14.45 -9.92 23.37
N ALA A 262 14.89 -9.20 24.42
CA ALA A 262 13.99 -8.56 25.39
C ALA A 262 13.15 -7.44 24.75
N ALA A 263 13.76 -6.60 23.90
CA ALA A 263 13.04 -5.56 23.17
C ALA A 263 12.02 -6.14 22.17
N GLU A 264 12.33 -7.27 21.54
CA GLU A 264 11.38 -7.99 20.68
C GLU A 264 10.19 -8.52 21.48
N CYS A 265 10.43 -9.13 22.64
CA CYS A 265 9.34 -9.58 23.53
C CYS A 265 8.43 -8.41 23.96
N LEU A 266 9.02 -7.27 24.34
CA LEU A 266 8.26 -6.05 24.68
C LEU A 266 7.46 -5.54 23.49
N LEU A 267 8.08 -5.49 22.31
CA LEU A 267 7.42 -5.00 21.10
C LEU A 267 6.19 -5.85 20.77
N ILE A 268 6.33 -7.18 20.79
CA ILE A 268 5.23 -8.10 20.52
C ILE A 268 4.12 -7.90 21.57
N ALA A 269 4.47 -7.85 22.87
CA ALA A 269 3.51 -7.67 23.95
C ALA A 269 2.68 -6.38 23.79
N ILE A 270 3.35 -5.25 23.56
CA ILE A 270 2.71 -3.93 23.47
C ILE A 270 1.96 -3.76 22.14
N SER A 271 2.35 -4.48 21.08
CA SER A 271 1.67 -4.45 19.78
C SER A 271 0.40 -5.31 19.76
N ARG A 272 0.11 -6.07 20.83
CA ARG A 272 -1.11 -6.88 20.94
C ARG A 272 -2.36 -6.01 20.81
N LYS A 273 -3.20 -6.38 19.85
CA LYS A 273 -4.54 -5.84 19.67
C LYS A 273 -5.51 -6.59 20.59
N GLY A 274 -6.45 -5.89 21.19
CA GLY A 274 -7.40 -6.47 22.13
C GLY A 274 -8.39 -5.45 22.65
N LYS A 275 -9.26 -5.89 23.59
CA LYS A 275 -10.14 -4.97 24.32
C LYS A 275 -9.28 -3.91 25.02
N LEU A 276 -9.79 -2.69 25.08
CA LEU A 276 -9.07 -1.58 25.72
C LEU A 276 -8.85 -1.86 27.23
N GLU A 277 -9.80 -2.51 27.92
CA GLU A 277 -9.72 -2.83 29.36
C GLU A 277 -8.51 -3.70 29.68
N GLU A 278 -8.26 -4.72 28.86
CA GLU A 278 -7.15 -5.67 29.03
C GLU A 278 -5.78 -5.05 28.71
N ARG A 279 -5.76 -3.91 27.99
CA ARG A 279 -4.54 -3.18 27.62
C ARG A 279 -4.17 -2.08 28.60
N LYS A 280 -5.08 -1.68 29.49
CA LYS A 280 -4.85 -0.69 30.54
C LYS A 280 -3.59 -0.99 31.40
N PRO A 281 -3.28 -2.25 31.76
CA PRO A 281 -2.08 -2.55 32.56
C PRO A 281 -0.75 -2.21 31.87
N PHE A 282 -0.70 -2.07 30.54
CA PHE A 282 0.51 -1.63 29.84
C PHE A 282 0.96 -0.21 30.23
N MET A 283 0.09 0.57 30.89
CA MET A 283 0.48 1.87 31.44
C MET A 283 1.56 1.78 32.52
N VAL A 284 1.80 0.60 33.12
CA VAL A 284 2.94 0.34 34.03
C VAL A 284 4.29 0.63 33.37
N LEU A 285 4.39 0.54 32.04
CA LEU A 285 5.62 0.91 31.33
C LEU A 285 5.95 2.41 31.41
N PHE A 286 4.97 3.26 31.75
CA PHE A 286 5.19 4.68 32.04
C PHE A 286 5.56 4.94 33.51
N ASP A 287 5.61 3.92 34.36
CA ASP A 287 6.12 4.06 35.72
C ASP A 287 7.62 4.36 35.71
N GLU A 288 8.09 4.97 36.79
CA GLU A 288 9.43 5.54 36.85
C GLU A 288 10.54 4.51 36.56
N VAL A 289 10.41 3.30 37.12
CA VAL A 289 11.42 2.24 36.96
C VAL A 289 11.54 1.79 35.51
N ALA A 290 10.42 1.40 34.88
CA ALA A 290 10.40 0.92 33.51
C ALA A 290 10.86 2.00 32.53
N MET A 291 10.33 3.22 32.66
CA MET A 291 10.67 4.33 31.76
C MET A 291 12.13 4.76 31.88
N ASN A 292 12.73 4.68 33.08
CA ASN A 292 14.16 4.98 33.25
C ASN A 292 15.06 3.98 32.49
N TYR A 293 14.73 2.68 32.49
CA TYR A 293 15.46 1.68 31.70
C TYR A 293 15.32 1.93 30.19
N ILE A 294 14.10 2.20 29.73
CA ILE A 294 13.81 2.50 28.32
C ILE A 294 14.56 3.76 27.88
N LEU A 295 14.50 4.83 28.67
CA LEU A 295 15.18 6.10 28.37
C LEU A 295 16.70 5.92 28.36
N SER A 296 17.27 5.22 29.33
CA SER A 296 18.70 4.95 29.40
C SER A 296 19.18 4.15 28.19
N ALA A 297 18.44 3.12 27.78
CA ALA A 297 18.73 2.34 26.59
C ALA A 297 18.66 3.18 25.31
N ALA A 298 17.64 4.03 25.19
CA ALA A 298 17.44 4.93 24.04
C ALA A 298 18.54 6.00 23.92
N GLN A 299 19.04 6.51 25.04
CA GLN A 299 20.09 7.55 25.09
C GLN A 299 21.52 6.99 25.03
N SER A 300 21.69 5.67 25.09
CA SER A 300 23.00 5.06 25.05
C SER A 300 23.71 5.45 23.74
N SER A 301 24.84 6.16 23.84
CA SER A 301 25.64 6.57 22.68
C SER A 301 26.68 5.50 22.32
N GLY A 302 26.95 5.33 21.03
CA GLY A 302 28.09 4.56 20.53
C GLY A 302 28.06 4.37 19.02
N GLY A 303 29.18 3.91 18.47
CA GLY A 303 29.35 3.73 17.02
C GLY A 303 28.45 2.63 16.44
N ILE A 304 28.51 2.48 15.12
CA ILE A 304 27.71 1.48 14.40
C ILE A 304 28.25 0.09 14.70
N VAL A 305 27.52 -0.62 15.56
CA VAL A 305 27.63 -2.06 15.76
C VAL A 305 26.30 -2.66 15.33
N GLU A 306 26.31 -3.55 14.34
CA GLU A 306 25.10 -4.07 13.68
C GLU A 306 24.03 -4.58 14.67
N ARG A 307 24.44 -5.39 15.66
CA ARG A 307 23.53 -5.91 16.72
C ARG A 307 22.93 -4.78 17.55
N ARG A 308 23.73 -3.77 17.92
CA ARG A 308 23.27 -2.60 18.69
C ARG A 308 22.33 -1.72 17.87
N TYR A 309 22.64 -1.50 16.59
CA TYR A 309 21.78 -0.70 15.73
C TYR A 309 20.43 -1.39 15.50
N THR A 310 20.43 -2.72 15.32
CA THR A 310 19.21 -3.53 15.25
C THR A 310 18.38 -3.43 16.54
N PHE A 311 19.04 -3.48 17.70
CA PHE A 311 18.39 -3.23 18.99
C PHE A 311 17.75 -1.84 19.05
N LEU A 312 18.44 -0.78 18.65
CA LEU A 312 17.88 0.58 18.62
C LEU A 312 16.66 0.67 17.69
N LYS A 313 16.67 -0.02 16.54
CA LYS A 313 15.49 -0.12 15.65
C LYS A 313 14.32 -0.77 16.37
N ARG A 314 14.54 -1.88 17.09
CA ARG A 314 13.48 -2.55 17.86
C ARG A 314 12.97 -1.69 19.01
N LEU A 315 13.87 -1.05 19.77
CA LEU A 315 13.48 -0.16 20.88
C LEU A 315 12.70 1.07 20.40
N CYS A 316 13.05 1.65 19.25
CA CYS A 316 12.27 2.71 18.62
C CYS A 316 10.85 2.25 18.29
N GLN A 317 10.70 1.03 17.75
CA GLN A 317 9.38 0.43 17.50
C GLN A 317 8.60 0.18 18.79
N VAL A 318 9.25 -0.25 19.88
CA VAL A 318 8.63 -0.38 21.20
C VAL A 318 8.01 0.94 21.65
N LEU A 319 8.77 2.05 21.55
CA LEU A 319 8.26 3.38 21.90
C LEU A 319 7.11 3.85 21.00
N CYS A 320 7.14 3.51 19.70
CA CYS A 320 6.07 3.85 18.77
C CYS A 320 4.79 3.03 19.03
N ALA A 321 4.93 1.75 19.34
CA ALA A 321 3.82 0.88 19.75
C ALA A 321 3.22 1.37 21.07
N LEU A 322 4.06 1.73 22.05
CA LEU A 322 3.62 2.31 23.32
C LEU A 322 2.89 3.66 23.11
N GLY A 323 3.38 4.48 22.19
CA GLY A 323 2.74 5.73 21.76
C GLY A 323 1.35 5.50 21.14
N SER A 324 1.19 4.41 20.39
CA SER A 324 -0.10 4.02 19.84
C SER A 324 -1.06 3.52 20.93
N GLN A 325 -0.55 2.85 21.97
CA GLN A 325 -1.36 2.42 23.12
C GLN A 325 -1.86 3.61 23.93
N ILE A 326 -1.01 4.57 24.30
CA ILE A 326 -1.45 5.77 25.03
C ILE A 326 -2.48 6.58 24.22
N CYS A 327 -2.27 6.76 22.91
CA CYS A 327 -3.24 7.44 22.03
C CYS A 327 -4.57 6.69 21.88
N SER A 328 -4.60 5.37 22.12
CA SER A 328 -5.83 4.58 22.07
C SER A 328 -6.57 4.56 23.41
N LEU A 329 -5.85 4.69 24.52
CA LEU A 329 -6.37 4.50 25.89
C LEU A 329 -6.81 5.82 26.53
N VAL A 330 -6.02 6.89 26.37
CA VAL A 330 -6.34 8.20 26.95
C VAL A 330 -7.55 8.78 26.23
N GLY A 331 -8.59 9.17 26.98
CA GLY A 331 -9.83 9.69 26.39
C GLY A 331 -10.79 8.64 25.83
N SER A 332 -10.50 7.36 26.02
CA SER A 332 -11.44 6.28 25.77
C SER A 332 -12.46 6.10 26.91
N ASP A 333 -13.47 5.25 26.69
CA ASP A 333 -14.52 4.91 27.67
C ASP A 333 -14.01 4.31 28.99
N ILE A 334 -12.72 3.95 29.08
CA ILE A 334 -12.08 3.32 30.25
C ILE A 334 -11.38 4.34 31.17
N GLU A 335 -11.48 5.63 30.83
CA GLU A 335 -11.02 6.77 31.64
C GLU A 335 -9.56 6.63 32.12
N VAL A 336 -8.64 6.28 31.20
CA VAL A 336 -7.21 6.28 31.49
C VAL A 336 -6.70 7.73 31.52
N GLN A 337 -6.09 8.11 32.65
CA GLN A 337 -5.48 9.42 32.82
C GLN A 337 -4.15 9.53 32.05
N VAL A 338 -3.73 10.78 31.80
CA VAL A 338 -2.41 11.04 31.20
C VAL A 338 -1.32 10.54 32.15
N PRO A 339 -0.35 9.73 31.70
CA PRO A 339 0.72 9.20 32.55
C PRO A 339 1.62 10.31 33.12
N VAL A 340 2.06 10.14 34.37
CA VAL A 340 2.87 11.14 35.10
C VAL A 340 4.25 11.35 34.45
N ASN A 341 4.90 10.29 33.98
CA ASN A 341 6.21 10.35 33.32
C ASN A 341 6.10 10.48 31.78
N LEU A 342 5.05 11.14 31.28
CA LEU A 342 4.89 11.39 29.85
C LEU A 342 6.08 12.17 29.28
N ASP A 343 6.67 13.06 30.08
CA ASP A 343 7.86 13.82 29.75
C ASP A 343 9.06 12.91 29.41
N LYS A 344 9.36 11.93 30.26
CA LYS A 344 10.46 10.97 30.04
C LYS A 344 10.23 10.11 28.80
N TYR A 345 8.99 9.68 28.57
CA TYR A 345 8.62 8.95 27.35
C TYR A 345 8.87 9.81 26.10
N MET A 346 8.41 11.06 26.12
CA MET A 346 8.56 11.96 24.99
C MET A 346 10.04 12.32 24.75
N GLU A 347 10.86 12.44 25.81
CA GLU A 347 12.32 12.61 25.69
C GLU A 347 12.98 11.36 25.07
N ALA A 348 12.56 10.14 25.43
CA ALA A 348 13.05 8.92 24.81
C ALA A 348 12.70 8.87 23.31
N LEU A 349 11.45 9.19 22.96
CA LEU A 349 11.00 9.26 21.56
C LEU A 349 11.74 10.39 20.79
N PHE A 350 12.00 11.51 21.45
CA PHE A 350 12.73 12.64 20.88
C PHE A 350 14.21 12.29 20.62
N ALA A 351 14.84 11.48 21.47
CA ALA A 351 16.21 10.98 21.25
C ALA A 351 16.33 10.20 19.93
N PHE A 352 15.34 9.37 19.59
CA PHE A 352 15.29 8.70 18.28
C PHE A 352 14.99 9.67 17.12
N THR A 353 14.25 10.73 17.39
CA THR A 353 13.89 11.76 16.40
C THR A 353 15.07 12.66 16.04
N THR A 354 16.04 12.81 16.94
CA THR A 354 17.29 13.59 16.72
C THR A 354 18.49 12.71 16.39
N HIS A 355 18.31 11.38 16.34
CA HIS A 355 19.36 10.43 16.03
C HIS A 355 19.84 10.55 14.57
N PRO A 356 21.15 10.34 14.25
CA PRO A 356 21.66 10.46 12.88
C PRO A 356 21.03 9.52 11.83
N SER A 357 20.61 8.32 12.24
CA SER A 357 19.93 7.34 11.36
C SER A 357 18.63 7.90 10.75
N GLN A 358 18.52 7.84 9.42
CA GLN A 358 17.31 8.21 8.70
C GLN A 358 16.13 7.28 9.01
N PHE A 359 16.38 5.98 9.18
CA PHE A 359 15.36 4.99 9.52
C PHE A 359 14.72 5.26 10.89
N LEU A 360 15.55 5.53 11.91
CA LEU A 360 15.07 5.79 13.27
C LEU A 360 14.23 7.08 13.32
N ARG A 361 14.70 8.14 12.66
CA ARG A 361 13.92 9.39 12.54
C ARG A 361 12.59 9.18 11.83
N SER A 362 12.58 8.36 10.79
CA SER A 362 11.35 8.09 10.02
C SER A 362 10.34 7.29 10.82
N SER A 363 10.80 6.33 11.62
CA SER A 363 9.96 5.46 12.43
C SER A 363 9.12 6.23 13.46
N THR A 364 9.62 7.36 13.99
CA THR A 364 8.91 8.13 15.03
C THR A 364 7.81 9.06 14.48
N GLN A 365 7.79 9.35 13.17
CA GLN A 365 6.93 10.41 12.62
C GLN A 365 5.44 10.13 12.77
N MET A 366 5.00 8.88 12.55
CA MET A 366 3.60 8.51 12.72
C MET A 366 3.14 8.69 14.17
N THR A 367 3.99 8.31 15.13
CA THR A 367 3.72 8.46 16.56
C THR A 367 3.60 9.93 16.95
N TRP A 368 4.48 10.81 16.46
CA TRP A 368 4.36 12.26 16.65
C TRP A 368 3.06 12.81 16.07
N GLY A 369 2.71 12.42 14.85
CA GLY A 369 1.44 12.81 14.22
C GLY A 369 0.23 12.40 15.06
N ASN A 370 0.22 11.19 15.59
CA ASN A 370 -0.86 10.70 16.46
C ASN A 370 -0.93 11.48 17.77
N LEU A 371 0.20 11.71 18.45
CA LEU A 371 0.26 12.49 19.69
C LEU A 371 -0.23 13.93 19.50
N PHE A 372 0.19 14.60 18.42
CA PHE A 372 -0.20 15.98 18.15
C PHE A 372 -1.64 16.14 17.64
N ARG A 373 -2.21 15.11 17.00
CA ARG A 373 -3.61 15.11 16.56
C ARG A 373 -4.59 14.73 17.68
N HIS A 374 -4.12 14.04 18.71
CA HIS A 374 -4.94 13.50 19.78
C HIS A 374 -5.65 14.60 20.61
N GLU A 375 -6.97 14.48 20.82
CA GLU A 375 -7.80 15.55 21.37
C GLU A 375 -7.47 15.98 22.81
N ILE A 376 -7.02 15.03 23.64
CA ILE A 376 -6.61 15.26 25.03
C ILE A 376 -5.12 15.58 25.14
N LEU A 377 -4.24 14.65 24.69
CA LEU A 377 -2.78 14.81 24.77
C LEU A 377 -2.27 16.09 24.11
N SER A 378 -2.84 16.55 23.00
CA SER A 378 -2.42 17.81 22.35
C SER A 378 -2.60 19.07 23.21
N LYS A 379 -3.45 19.00 24.25
CA LYS A 379 -3.70 20.10 25.19
C LYS A 379 -2.81 20.00 26.44
N ASP A 380 -2.07 18.92 26.61
CA ASP A 380 -1.20 18.72 27.76
C ASP A 380 0.04 19.64 27.68
N PRO A 381 0.43 20.33 28.77
CA PRO A 381 1.58 21.24 28.77
C PRO A 381 2.91 20.57 28.36
N VAL A 382 3.11 19.30 28.70
CA VAL A 382 4.32 18.54 28.33
C VAL A 382 4.38 18.37 26.82
N VAL A 383 3.25 18.04 26.20
CA VAL A 383 3.15 17.91 24.74
C VAL A 383 3.38 19.25 24.05
N GLY A 384 2.84 20.34 24.60
CA GLY A 384 3.10 21.70 24.11
C GLY A 384 4.59 22.07 24.13
N GLN A 385 5.29 21.82 25.23
CA GLN A 385 6.74 22.08 25.32
C GLN A 385 7.54 21.19 24.36
N MET A 386 7.17 19.92 24.25
CA MET A 386 7.85 19.00 23.33
C MET A 386 7.58 19.34 21.86
N ALA A 387 6.39 19.84 21.51
CA ALA A 387 6.09 20.34 20.16
C ALA A 387 7.07 21.46 19.75
N ILE A 388 7.46 22.33 20.67
CA ILE A 388 8.48 23.37 20.42
C ILE A 388 9.85 22.74 20.14
N LYS A 389 10.28 21.76 20.97
CA LYS A 389 11.54 21.03 20.75
C LYS A 389 11.53 20.29 19.40
N TYR A 390 10.41 19.65 19.08
CA TYR A 390 10.18 18.94 17.83
C TYR A 390 10.28 19.88 16.62
N LEU A 391 9.63 21.04 16.64
CA LEU A 391 9.73 22.04 15.56
C LEU A 391 11.17 22.51 15.34
N ARG A 392 11.95 22.68 16.41
CA ARG A 392 13.38 23.03 16.29
C ARG A 392 14.22 21.90 15.68
N ALA A 393 13.95 20.65 16.06
CA ALA A 393 14.61 19.48 15.48
C ALA A 393 14.22 19.24 14.02
N ALA A 394 12.97 19.54 13.65
CA ALA A 394 12.50 19.47 12.26
C ALA A 394 13.36 20.34 11.32
N ARG A 395 13.90 21.46 11.81
CA ARG A 395 14.82 22.30 11.02
C ARG A 395 16.07 21.56 10.56
N ILE A 396 16.57 20.65 11.38
CA ILE A 396 17.76 19.84 11.07
C ILE A 396 17.36 18.64 10.22
N ASN A 397 16.27 17.98 10.57
CA ASN A 397 15.82 16.74 9.93
C ASN A 397 15.31 16.93 8.49
N LEU A 398 14.76 18.10 8.16
CA LEU A 398 14.29 18.42 6.82
C LEU A 398 15.44 18.66 5.82
N VAL A 399 16.67 18.85 6.30
CA VAL A 399 17.85 19.06 5.45
C VAL A 399 18.30 17.73 4.85
N LYS A 400 18.25 17.64 3.53
CA LYS A 400 18.60 16.42 2.78
C LYS A 400 20.11 16.17 2.78
N THR A 401 20.57 15.41 3.76
CA THR A 401 21.98 14.99 3.95
C THR A 401 22.04 13.53 4.39
N GLY A 402 23.20 12.88 4.30
CA GLY A 402 23.35 11.49 4.73
C GLY A 402 23.22 10.45 3.61
N PHE A 403 23.55 10.82 2.38
CA PHE A 403 23.56 9.89 1.24
C PHE A 403 24.57 8.76 1.46
N PRO A 404 24.24 7.49 1.15
CA PRO A 404 25.17 6.35 1.25
C PRO A 404 26.53 6.59 0.56
N SER A 405 26.53 7.24 -0.60
CA SER A 405 27.75 7.55 -1.36
C SER A 405 28.65 8.62 -0.75
N LYS A 406 28.13 9.45 0.16
CA LYS A 406 28.82 10.62 0.73
C LYS A 406 29.35 10.36 2.15
N ASN A 407 30.14 11.30 2.68
CA ASN A 407 30.63 11.33 4.06
C ASN A 407 30.44 12.73 4.68
N ASP A 408 29.36 13.41 4.32
CA ASP A 408 29.10 14.80 4.73
C ASP A 408 28.52 14.91 6.15
N CYS A 409 27.84 13.87 6.63
CA CYS A 409 27.31 13.83 7.99
C CYS A 409 27.39 12.43 8.63
N PRO A 410 27.28 12.31 9.97
CA PRO A 410 27.28 11.01 10.66
C PRO A 410 26.15 10.07 10.20
N GLY A 411 25.08 10.60 9.61
CA GLY A 411 23.99 9.80 9.07
C GLY A 411 24.38 8.90 7.90
N CYS A 412 25.44 9.23 7.15
CA CYS A 412 25.86 8.48 5.95
C CYS A 412 26.18 7.01 6.29
N GLU A 413 26.84 6.77 7.42
CA GLU A 413 27.22 5.40 7.81
C GLU A 413 25.99 4.54 8.13
N PHE A 414 24.94 5.12 8.73
CA PHE A 414 23.67 4.43 8.96
C PHE A 414 22.92 4.18 7.64
N SER A 415 22.94 5.17 6.73
CA SER A 415 22.31 5.03 5.43
C SER A 415 22.91 3.89 4.60
N ARG A 416 24.23 3.63 4.70
CA ARG A 416 24.87 2.47 4.03
C ARG A 416 24.43 1.11 4.57
N VAL A 417 23.92 1.06 5.81
CA VAL A 417 23.37 -0.17 6.41
C VAL A 417 21.90 -0.35 6.03
N ASP A 418 21.17 0.74 5.81
CA ASP A 418 19.72 0.73 5.59
C ASP A 418 19.29 0.79 4.12
N PHE A 419 20.15 1.29 3.22
CA PHE A 419 19.83 1.55 1.82
C PHE A 419 20.94 1.04 0.91
N ASP A 420 20.55 0.45 -0.22
CA ASP A 420 21.49 -0.10 -1.21
C ASP A 420 22.09 1.02 -2.10
N SER A 421 21.33 2.10 -2.35
CA SER A 421 21.72 3.19 -3.23
C SER A 421 21.31 4.59 -2.73
N ASP A 422 21.86 5.64 -3.36
CA ASP A 422 21.46 7.02 -3.11
C ASP A 422 20.02 7.30 -3.58
N GLU A 423 19.55 6.60 -4.62
CA GLU A 423 18.19 6.67 -5.11
C GLU A 423 17.17 6.10 -4.10
N ASP A 424 17.49 4.96 -3.48
CA ASP A 424 16.67 4.36 -2.40
C ASP A 424 16.56 5.32 -1.21
N PHE A 425 17.71 5.87 -0.79
CA PHE A 425 17.77 6.87 0.25
C PHE A 425 16.91 8.10 -0.09
N ASN A 426 17.02 8.62 -1.32
CA ASN A 426 16.25 9.79 -1.75
C ASN A 426 14.73 9.51 -1.79
N CYS A 427 14.31 8.31 -2.24
CA CYS A 427 12.91 7.90 -2.22
C CYS A 427 12.36 7.82 -0.77
N SER A 428 13.12 7.17 0.11
CA SER A 428 12.79 7.06 1.54
C SER A 428 12.74 8.44 2.22
N PHE A 429 13.73 9.30 1.96
CA PHE A 429 13.81 10.65 2.51
C PHE A 429 12.64 11.52 2.06
N ASN A 430 12.22 11.45 0.79
CA ASN A 430 11.08 12.22 0.30
C ASN A 430 9.77 11.77 0.97
N SER A 431 9.61 10.47 1.20
CA SER A 431 8.47 9.90 1.95
C SER A 431 8.48 10.36 3.41
N PHE A 432 9.65 10.32 4.07
CA PHE A 432 9.85 10.86 5.41
C PHE A 432 9.50 12.34 5.50
N ARG A 433 9.99 13.15 4.55
CA ARG A 433 9.75 14.60 4.52
C ARG A 433 8.26 14.93 4.42
N ALA A 434 7.50 14.16 3.62
CA ALA A 434 6.05 14.32 3.53
C ALA A 434 5.35 14.03 4.88
N GLN A 435 5.74 12.96 5.58
CA GLN A 435 5.20 12.62 6.89
C GLN A 435 5.58 13.65 7.97
N GLN A 436 6.85 14.09 7.98
CA GLN A 436 7.31 15.13 8.89
C GLN A 436 6.60 16.46 8.64
N GLY A 437 6.31 16.82 7.38
CA GLY A 437 5.50 17.99 7.05
C GLY A 437 4.10 17.95 7.67
N GLU A 438 3.46 16.79 7.72
CA GLU A 438 2.17 16.62 8.42
C GLU A 438 2.30 16.77 9.94
N ALA A 439 3.31 16.15 10.54
CA ALA A 439 3.57 16.32 11.97
C ALA A 439 3.91 17.77 12.36
N VAL A 440 4.65 18.50 11.51
CA VAL A 440 4.90 19.95 11.66
C VAL A 440 3.58 20.73 11.64
N ARG A 441 2.70 20.49 10.66
CA ARG A 441 1.37 21.14 10.61
C ARG A 441 0.55 20.87 11.86
N LEU A 442 0.57 19.65 12.38
CA LEU A 442 -0.14 19.31 13.62
C LEU A 442 0.47 20.01 14.84
N ALA A 443 1.80 20.05 14.95
CA ALA A 443 2.48 20.80 16.01
C ALA A 443 2.15 22.31 15.95
N CYS A 444 2.00 22.89 14.75
CA CYS A 444 1.58 24.29 14.58
C CYS A 444 0.17 24.56 15.15
N LYS A 445 -0.73 23.57 15.18
CA LYS A 445 -2.05 23.72 15.81
C LYS A 445 -1.94 23.89 17.33
N ILE A 446 -0.89 23.34 17.94
CA ILE A 446 -0.66 23.37 19.38
C ILE A 446 0.07 24.65 19.79
N VAL A 447 1.15 25.00 19.09
CA VAL A 447 2.03 26.14 19.41
C VAL A 447 2.20 27.12 18.23
N PRO A 448 1.12 27.79 17.76
CA PRO A 448 1.14 28.58 16.54
C PRO A 448 2.13 29.75 16.55
N PHE A 449 2.20 30.50 17.65
CA PHE A 449 3.08 31.67 17.74
C PHE A 449 4.56 31.30 17.78
N GLU A 450 4.92 30.21 18.47
CA GLU A 450 6.30 29.73 18.49
C GLU A 450 6.68 29.13 17.12
N ALA A 451 5.77 28.44 16.44
CA ALA A 451 6.00 27.96 15.08
C ALA A 451 6.25 29.11 14.09
N PHE A 452 5.45 30.18 14.16
CA PHE A 452 5.66 31.41 13.39
C PHE A 452 7.06 31.98 13.64
N ARG A 453 7.45 32.13 14.91
CA ARG A 453 8.76 32.66 15.30
C ARG A 453 9.91 31.83 14.77
N ILE A 454 9.85 30.50 14.93
CA ILE A 454 10.89 29.58 14.44
C ILE A 454 11.03 29.66 12.90
N ALA A 455 9.92 29.74 12.17
CA ALA A 455 9.93 29.89 10.72
C ALA A 455 10.54 31.23 10.30
N ARG A 456 10.10 32.34 10.92
CA ARG A 456 10.63 33.69 10.67
C ARG A 456 12.13 33.77 10.91
N GLU A 457 12.60 33.31 12.07
CA GLU A 457 14.03 33.30 12.43
C GLU A 457 14.86 32.50 11.42
N TRP A 458 14.34 31.37 10.93
CA TRP A 458 15.07 30.54 9.95
C TRP A 458 15.13 31.19 8.56
N VAL A 459 14.04 31.80 8.09
CA VAL A 459 14.05 32.55 6.82
C VAL A 459 15.04 33.72 6.91
N GLN A 460 15.00 34.50 8.00
CA GLN A 460 15.93 35.61 8.22
C GLN A 460 17.38 35.13 8.25
N TYR A 461 17.66 34.02 8.94
CA TYR A 461 18.98 33.42 8.97
C TYR A 461 19.48 33.05 7.57
N GLN A 462 18.65 32.40 6.74
CA GLN A 462 19.05 31.99 5.39
C GLN A 462 19.29 33.19 4.46
N ILE A 463 18.48 34.25 4.56
CA ILE A 463 18.67 35.49 3.78
C ILE A 463 20.00 36.18 4.12
N CYS A 464 20.41 36.14 5.40
CA CYS A 464 21.65 36.76 5.86
C CYS A 464 22.90 35.88 5.68
N THR A 465 22.73 34.59 5.40
CA THR A 465 23.84 33.64 5.26
C THR A 465 24.34 33.64 3.80
N PRO A 466 25.66 33.72 3.55
CA PRO A 466 26.19 33.67 2.19
C PRO A 466 25.92 32.32 1.53
N ILE A 467 25.79 32.33 0.20
CA ILE A 467 25.56 31.12 -0.59
C ILE A 467 26.85 30.29 -0.64
N ASP A 468 26.79 29.08 -0.11
CA ASP A 468 27.81 28.04 -0.18
C ASP A 468 27.44 26.99 -1.23
N THR A 469 28.14 27.06 -2.37
CA THR A 469 27.98 26.13 -3.49
C THR A 469 28.67 24.78 -3.25
N GLY A 470 29.53 24.68 -2.24
CA GLY A 470 30.34 23.50 -1.94
C GLY A 470 31.40 23.17 -3.01
N ASN A 471 32.07 22.02 -2.85
CA ASN A 471 33.02 21.49 -3.84
C ASN A 471 32.27 20.80 -5.00
N THR A 472 31.47 21.55 -5.76
CA THR A 472 30.76 21.01 -6.92
C THR A 472 31.73 20.75 -8.08
N THR A 473 31.78 19.50 -8.54
CA THR A 473 32.51 19.02 -9.73
C THR A 473 31.81 19.37 -11.06
N CYS A 474 30.88 20.33 -11.06
CA CYS A 474 30.11 20.66 -12.24
C CYS A 474 30.90 21.65 -13.10
N ASP A 475 31.21 21.27 -14.35
CA ASP A 475 31.94 22.09 -15.33
C ASP A 475 31.18 23.37 -15.78
N CYS A 476 30.03 23.69 -15.18
CA CYS A 476 29.21 24.85 -15.55
C CYS A 476 29.40 26.00 -14.55
N SER A 477 30.00 27.09 -15.03
CA SER A 477 30.10 28.44 -14.43
C SER A 477 30.33 28.51 -12.91
N GLU A 478 31.55 28.89 -12.51
CA GLU A 478 31.90 29.22 -11.12
C GLU A 478 30.78 30.05 -10.44
N GLY A 479 30.20 29.55 -9.34
CA GLY A 479 29.29 30.31 -8.47
C GLY A 479 27.81 29.90 -8.42
N VAL A 480 27.39 28.78 -9.03
CA VAL A 480 25.98 28.31 -8.98
C VAL A 480 25.84 27.01 -8.15
N CYS A 481 24.77 26.89 -7.36
CA CYS A 481 24.46 25.74 -6.51
C CYS A 481 23.96 24.55 -7.32
N SER A 482 24.49 23.34 -7.05
CA SER A 482 23.85 22.08 -7.43
C SER A 482 22.68 21.72 -6.51
N ALA A 483 21.83 20.77 -6.91
CA ALA A 483 20.70 20.32 -6.08
C ALA A 483 21.09 19.73 -4.72
N LEU A 484 22.36 19.33 -4.56
CA LEU A 484 22.92 18.77 -3.34
C LEU A 484 23.95 19.69 -2.68
N SER A 485 24.07 20.96 -3.12
CA SER A 485 24.95 21.93 -2.46
C SER A 485 24.44 22.24 -1.06
N PRO A 486 25.33 22.60 -0.10
CA PRO A 486 24.94 22.93 1.26
C PRO A 486 23.86 24.01 1.32
N SER A 487 23.99 25.09 0.55
CA SER A 487 22.95 26.13 0.50
C SER A 487 21.65 25.64 -0.13
N ALA A 488 21.67 24.90 -1.25
CA ALA A 488 20.44 24.45 -1.90
C ALA A 488 19.59 23.55 -0.99
N VAL A 489 20.21 22.60 -0.27
CA VAL A 489 19.48 21.70 0.63
C VAL A 489 18.93 22.42 1.87
N GLN A 490 19.61 23.47 2.36
CA GLN A 490 19.15 24.30 3.47
C GLN A 490 17.97 25.18 3.06
N TRP A 491 18.06 25.82 1.89
CA TRP A 491 16.99 26.65 1.34
C TRP A 491 15.73 25.82 1.03
N ASP A 492 15.88 24.63 0.43
CA ASP A 492 14.77 23.71 0.16
C ASP A 492 14.07 23.25 1.46
N ALA A 493 14.85 22.84 2.47
CA ALA A 493 14.33 22.44 3.77
C ALA A 493 13.57 23.57 4.49
N MET A 494 14.16 24.77 4.53
CA MET A 494 13.57 25.95 5.14
C MET A 494 12.28 26.36 4.42
N THR A 495 12.27 26.28 3.09
CA THR A 495 11.09 26.60 2.25
C THR A 495 9.94 25.65 2.53
N PHE A 496 10.20 24.34 2.57
CA PHE A 496 9.19 23.32 2.89
C PHE A 496 8.62 23.49 4.30
N PHE A 497 9.47 23.78 5.28
CA PHE A 497 9.04 24.08 6.65
C PHE A 497 8.15 25.32 6.71
N THR A 498 8.57 26.40 6.06
CA THR A 498 7.84 27.68 6.00
C THR A 498 6.48 27.50 5.34
N GLU A 499 6.40 26.79 4.20
CA GLU A 499 5.12 26.48 3.55
C GLU A 499 4.20 25.68 4.47
N SER A 500 4.73 24.68 5.18
CA SER A 500 3.96 23.87 6.12
C SER A 500 3.42 24.68 7.29
N VAL A 501 4.25 25.54 7.89
CA VAL A 501 3.89 26.39 9.02
C VAL A 501 2.84 27.41 8.60
N PHE A 502 3.16 28.28 7.64
CA PHE A 502 2.27 29.37 7.23
C PHE A 502 0.98 28.86 6.58
N GLY A 503 1.07 27.81 5.74
CA GLY A 503 -0.10 27.17 5.16
C GLY A 503 -1.09 26.64 6.20
N GLN A 504 -0.62 26.30 7.40
CA GLN A 504 -1.47 25.92 8.52
C GLN A 504 -1.89 27.11 9.39
N LEU A 505 -0.99 28.06 9.67
CA LEU A 505 -1.27 29.24 10.51
C LEU A 505 -2.46 30.04 9.98
N PHE A 506 -2.52 30.30 8.68
CA PHE A 506 -3.62 31.05 8.06
C PHE A 506 -4.97 30.31 8.12
N LYS A 507 -4.98 29.00 8.38
CA LYS A 507 -6.21 28.21 8.53
C LYS A 507 -6.72 28.19 9.98
N ILE A 508 -5.84 28.33 10.97
CA ILE A 508 -6.17 28.14 12.39
C ILE A 508 -6.31 29.45 13.16
N LEU A 509 -5.53 30.47 12.81
CA LEU A 509 -5.57 31.74 13.52
C LEU A 509 -6.75 32.57 13.03
N GLU A 510 -7.48 33.15 13.97
CA GLU A 510 -8.45 34.21 13.68
C GLU A 510 -7.72 35.40 13.05
N LYS A 511 -8.39 36.11 12.12
CA LYS A 511 -7.79 37.21 11.35
C LYS A 511 -7.12 38.28 12.22
N GLU A 512 -7.65 38.52 13.41
CA GLU A 512 -7.17 39.55 14.36
C GLU A 512 -5.88 39.14 15.11
N LYS A 513 -5.59 37.83 15.21
CA LYS A 513 -4.44 37.28 15.94
C LYS A 513 -3.23 37.00 15.05
N ILE A 514 -3.35 37.26 13.75
CA ILE A 514 -2.28 37.05 12.80
C ILE A 514 -1.23 38.16 13.01
N PRO A 515 0.07 37.83 13.16
CA PRO A 515 1.14 38.81 13.32
C PRO A 515 1.46 39.49 11.97
N ILE A 516 0.59 40.43 11.56
CA ILE A 516 0.64 41.08 10.23
C ILE A 516 1.95 41.87 10.06
N ASP A 517 2.35 42.68 11.04
CA ASP A 517 3.53 43.54 10.90
C ASP A 517 4.82 42.73 10.74
N GLU A 518 5.03 41.72 11.59
CA GLU A 518 6.18 40.82 11.51
C GLU A 518 6.16 39.97 10.23
N GLY A 519 4.98 39.55 9.77
CA GLY A 519 4.80 38.82 8.52
C GLY A 519 5.12 39.68 7.29
N MET A 520 4.71 40.95 7.30
CA MET A 520 5.01 41.92 6.25
C MET A 520 6.50 42.29 6.22
N GLU A 521 7.14 42.45 7.38
CA GLU A 521 8.59 42.66 7.47
C GLU A 521 9.35 41.49 6.82
N LEU A 522 8.97 40.26 7.15
CA LEU A 522 9.56 39.06 6.55
C LEU A 522 9.35 39.02 5.02
N LEU A 523 8.14 39.32 4.55
CA LEU A 523 7.84 39.38 3.12
C LEU A 523 8.68 40.45 2.41
N GLN A 524 8.84 41.64 3.02
CA GLN A 524 9.69 42.70 2.48
C GLN A 524 11.13 42.22 2.34
N MET A 525 11.71 41.58 3.36
CA MET A 525 13.06 41.03 3.28
C MET A 525 13.23 40.03 2.13
N VAL A 526 12.25 39.13 1.95
CA VAL A 526 12.30 38.10 0.89
C VAL A 526 12.17 38.72 -0.51
N VAL A 527 11.30 39.72 -0.70
CA VAL A 527 11.12 40.38 -2.00
C VAL A 527 12.37 41.16 -2.41
N HIS A 528 13.05 41.81 -1.45
CA HIS A 528 14.27 42.58 -1.70
C HIS A 528 15.53 41.69 -1.83
N TYR A 529 15.47 40.40 -1.48
CA TYR A 529 16.61 39.49 -1.62
C TYR A 529 16.89 39.13 -3.09
N GLU A 530 18.09 39.41 -3.59
CA GLU A 530 18.49 39.12 -4.97
C GLU A 530 19.47 37.94 -5.05
N THR A 531 19.27 37.08 -6.05
CA THR A 531 20.15 35.94 -6.34
C THR A 531 20.15 35.64 -7.83
N SER A 532 21.31 35.22 -8.35
CA SER A 532 21.50 34.71 -9.71
C SER A 532 21.31 33.19 -9.80
N ASP A 533 21.10 32.51 -8.68
CA ASP A 533 20.94 31.06 -8.63
C ASP A 533 19.48 30.63 -8.87
N PRO A 534 19.18 29.79 -9.87
CA PRO A 534 17.80 29.43 -10.19
C PRO A 534 17.13 28.53 -9.15
N LEU A 535 17.88 27.71 -8.41
CA LEU A 535 17.33 26.84 -7.37
C LEU A 535 16.92 27.65 -6.13
N ILE A 536 17.78 28.60 -5.73
CA ILE A 536 17.49 29.49 -4.60
C ILE A 536 16.37 30.47 -4.99
N LEU A 537 16.38 31.01 -6.21
CA LEU A 537 15.30 31.89 -6.66
C LEU A 537 13.94 31.16 -6.68
N SER A 538 13.91 29.87 -7.04
CA SER A 538 12.71 29.03 -6.93
C SER A 538 12.20 28.91 -5.47
N CYS A 539 13.11 28.79 -4.50
CA CYS A 539 12.77 28.81 -3.08
C CYS A 539 12.18 30.16 -2.65
N VAL A 540 12.80 31.27 -3.07
CA VAL A 540 12.31 32.64 -2.82
C VAL A 540 10.89 32.83 -3.36
N LEU A 541 10.60 32.40 -4.60
CA LEU A 541 9.26 32.48 -5.18
C LEU A 541 8.21 31.68 -4.39
N THR A 542 8.60 30.53 -3.84
CA THR A 542 7.74 29.72 -2.98
C THR A 542 7.39 30.45 -1.69
N ILE A 543 8.39 31.06 -1.04
CA ILE A 543 8.20 31.82 0.21
C ILE A 543 7.33 33.05 -0.05
N ILE A 544 7.56 33.78 -1.16
CA ILE A 544 6.70 34.90 -1.58
C ILE A 544 5.25 34.42 -1.77
N SER A 545 5.05 33.30 -2.46
CA SER A 545 3.70 32.73 -2.69
C SER A 545 3.04 32.30 -1.37
N THR A 546 3.83 31.82 -0.41
CA THR A 546 3.39 31.39 0.93
C THR A 546 3.00 32.57 1.82
N LEU A 547 3.79 33.66 1.78
CA LEU A 547 3.57 34.88 2.55
C LEU A 547 2.59 35.86 1.87
N PHE A 548 2.14 35.56 0.64
CA PHE A 548 1.18 36.37 -0.11
C PHE A 548 -0.10 36.75 0.68
N PRO A 549 -0.69 35.92 1.57
CA PRO A 549 -1.85 36.33 2.34
C PRO A 549 -1.65 37.65 3.11
N PHE A 550 -0.43 37.97 3.55
CA PHE A 550 -0.14 39.25 4.21
C PHE A 550 -0.33 40.47 3.30
N VAL A 551 -0.12 40.32 1.98
CA VAL A 551 -0.31 41.40 0.98
C VAL A 551 -1.76 41.88 0.94
N THR A 552 -2.73 41.00 1.24
CA THR A 552 -4.15 41.38 1.28
C THR A 552 -4.47 42.42 2.35
N HIS A 553 -3.63 42.53 3.39
CA HIS A 553 -3.73 43.53 4.44
C HIS A 553 -3.01 44.85 4.07
N GLN A 554 -2.03 44.81 3.17
CA GLN A 554 -1.28 45.98 2.70
C GLN A 554 -1.20 46.02 1.15
N PRO A 555 -2.29 46.43 0.47
CA PRO A 555 -2.39 46.28 -0.99
C PRO A 555 -1.35 47.05 -1.80
N HIS A 556 -0.78 48.12 -1.24
CA HIS A 556 0.27 48.92 -1.89
C HIS A 556 1.54 48.11 -2.22
N PHE A 557 1.73 46.94 -1.58
CA PHE A 557 2.90 46.09 -1.79
C PHE A 557 2.75 45.13 -2.98
N LEU A 558 1.53 44.96 -3.51
CA LEU A 558 1.26 44.05 -4.62
C LEU A 558 2.15 44.30 -5.86
N PRO A 559 2.37 45.54 -6.33
CA PRO A 559 3.25 45.78 -7.48
C PRO A 559 4.67 45.27 -7.26
N GLN A 560 5.24 45.43 -6.06
CA GLN A 560 6.61 44.97 -5.75
C GLN A 560 6.72 43.44 -5.81
N VAL A 561 5.69 42.74 -5.33
CA VAL A 561 5.60 41.27 -5.44
C VAL A 561 5.55 40.85 -6.91
N LEU A 562 4.72 41.49 -7.72
CA LEU A 562 4.65 41.19 -9.17
C LEU A 562 5.97 41.51 -9.88
N PHE A 563 6.61 42.63 -9.57
CA PHE A 563 7.92 42.99 -10.13
C PHE A 563 9.02 42.02 -9.74
N LYS A 564 8.87 41.24 -8.67
CA LYS A 564 9.79 40.15 -8.32
C LYS A 564 9.51 38.87 -9.12
N ILE A 565 8.24 38.52 -9.33
CA ILE A 565 7.85 37.26 -9.97
C ILE A 565 8.02 37.32 -11.49
N PHE A 566 7.60 38.40 -12.15
CA PHE A 566 7.60 38.50 -13.63
C PHE A 566 8.99 38.34 -14.27
N PRO A 567 10.08 38.97 -13.76
CA PRO A 567 11.43 38.75 -14.30
C PRO A 567 11.89 37.30 -14.22
N SER A 568 11.39 36.54 -13.25
CA SER A 568 11.70 35.11 -13.10
C SER A 568 11.10 34.25 -14.23
N ILE A 569 10.05 34.74 -14.92
CA ILE A 569 9.44 34.08 -16.07
C ILE A 569 10.34 34.19 -17.31
N THR A 570 11.09 35.28 -17.43
CA THR A 570 12.05 35.52 -18.52
C THR A 570 13.49 35.24 -18.11
N PHE A 571 13.70 34.57 -16.96
CA PHE A 571 15.03 34.32 -16.42
C PHE A 571 15.88 33.47 -17.39
N GLU A 572 17.13 33.91 -17.59
CA GLU A 572 18.17 33.19 -18.32
C GLU A 572 19.50 33.34 -17.58
N LEU A 573 20.32 32.29 -17.63
CA LEU A 573 21.55 32.16 -16.82
C LEU A 573 22.77 32.80 -17.51
N VAL A 574 22.75 32.91 -18.84
CA VAL A 574 23.76 33.57 -19.67
C VAL A 574 23.01 34.37 -20.74
N GLU A 575 23.22 35.68 -20.79
CA GLU A 575 22.48 36.61 -21.67
C GLU A 575 22.69 36.39 -23.18
N GLU A 576 23.68 35.57 -23.60
CA GLU A 576 24.12 35.49 -25.01
C GLU A 576 24.30 34.08 -25.62
N CYS A 577 23.88 32.98 -24.98
CA CYS A 577 24.27 31.65 -25.48
C CYS A 577 23.20 30.93 -26.32
N LYS A 578 23.57 30.48 -27.52
CA LYS A 578 22.82 29.56 -28.42
C LYS A 578 22.59 28.14 -27.84
N ALA A 579 22.93 27.90 -26.56
CA ALA A 579 22.83 26.60 -25.91
C ALA A 579 21.41 26.35 -25.36
N PRO A 580 20.93 25.10 -25.34
CA PRO A 580 19.60 24.78 -24.79
C PRO A 580 19.54 25.06 -23.28
N ARG A 581 18.45 25.69 -22.83
CA ARG A 581 18.23 26.03 -21.42
C ARG A 581 18.34 24.79 -20.52
N THR A 582 19.02 24.93 -19.39
CA THR A 582 19.15 23.89 -18.35
C THR A 582 17.81 23.53 -17.71
N ARG A 583 17.74 22.36 -17.08
CA ARG A 583 16.54 21.92 -16.36
C ARG A 583 16.17 22.86 -15.20
N ALA A 584 17.14 23.36 -14.44
CA ALA A 584 16.92 24.30 -13.35
C ALA A 584 16.23 25.60 -13.82
N VAL A 585 16.68 26.19 -14.94
CA VAL A 585 16.05 27.39 -15.52
C VAL A 585 14.63 27.11 -15.99
N LYS A 586 14.42 25.99 -16.70
CA LYS A 586 13.06 25.58 -17.13
C LYS A 586 12.12 25.40 -15.94
N ASN A 587 12.60 24.79 -14.86
CA ASN A 587 11.84 24.59 -13.63
C ASN A 587 11.51 25.93 -12.94
N LEU A 588 12.48 26.84 -12.84
CA LEU A 588 12.27 28.17 -12.26
C LEU A 588 11.20 28.96 -13.02
N ARG A 589 11.29 29.03 -14.35
CA ARG A 589 10.33 29.77 -15.18
C ARG A 589 8.93 29.18 -15.07
N ARG A 590 8.84 27.83 -15.05
CA ARG A 590 7.58 27.11 -14.78
C ARG A 590 7.05 27.42 -13.38
N HIS A 591 7.92 27.49 -12.37
CA HIS A 591 7.56 27.87 -11.01
C HIS A 591 6.94 29.26 -10.99
N ALA A 592 7.62 30.26 -11.57
CA ALA A 592 7.12 31.63 -11.62
C ALA A 592 5.73 31.72 -12.28
N CYS A 593 5.52 31.02 -13.39
CA CYS A 593 4.20 30.93 -14.02
C CYS A 593 3.15 30.28 -13.09
N SER A 594 3.52 29.20 -12.39
CA SER A 594 2.65 28.54 -11.42
C SER A 594 2.30 29.42 -10.22
N SER A 595 3.25 30.24 -9.73
CA SER A 595 3.01 31.23 -8.67
C SER A 595 2.00 32.29 -9.11
N ILE A 596 2.14 32.82 -10.33
CA ILE A 596 1.15 33.76 -10.91
C ILE A 596 -0.23 33.11 -10.99
N ILE A 597 -0.33 31.87 -11.51
CA ILE A 597 -1.61 31.14 -11.56
C ILE A 597 -2.21 30.96 -10.16
N ARG A 598 -1.40 30.55 -9.17
CA ARG A 598 -1.84 30.34 -7.78
C ARG A 598 -2.40 31.64 -7.19
N ILE A 599 -1.67 32.75 -7.33
CA ILE A 599 -2.11 34.07 -6.87
C ILE A 599 -3.42 34.48 -7.57
N CYS A 600 -3.48 34.36 -8.90
CA CYS A 600 -4.68 34.71 -9.67
C CYS A 600 -5.88 33.82 -9.37
N ARG A 601 -5.67 32.55 -8.99
CA ARG A 601 -6.73 31.62 -8.61
C ARG A 601 -7.27 31.93 -7.22
N ASP A 602 -6.36 32.03 -6.24
CA ASP A 602 -6.71 32.09 -4.81
C ASP A 602 -7.13 33.52 -4.39
N TYR A 603 -6.67 34.56 -5.12
CA TYR A 603 -6.92 35.97 -4.83
C TYR A 603 -7.44 36.75 -6.05
N SER A 604 -8.22 36.10 -6.92
CA SER A 604 -8.73 36.69 -8.17
C SER A 604 -9.42 38.05 -7.99
N ASP A 605 -10.27 38.20 -6.97
CA ASP A 605 -10.97 39.48 -6.67
C ASP A 605 -9.99 40.62 -6.34
N PHE A 606 -8.92 40.30 -5.61
CA PHE A 606 -7.87 41.25 -5.24
C PHE A 606 -6.99 41.64 -6.42
N MET A 607 -6.83 40.73 -7.39
CA MET A 607 -6.02 40.95 -8.60
C MET A 607 -6.76 41.74 -9.70
N LEU A 608 -8.09 41.75 -9.68
CA LEU A 608 -8.93 42.39 -10.70
C LEU A 608 -8.56 43.87 -10.99
N PRO A 609 -8.27 44.74 -10.00
CA PRO A 609 -7.86 46.12 -10.26
C PRO A 609 -6.56 46.27 -11.06
N CYS A 610 -5.71 45.23 -11.05
CA CYS A 610 -4.44 45.20 -11.78
C CYS A 610 -4.54 44.44 -13.11
N PHE A 611 -5.75 44.04 -13.55
CA PHE A 611 -5.94 43.23 -14.74
C PHE A 611 -5.35 43.88 -16.00
N ASP A 612 -5.62 45.16 -16.25
CA ASP A 612 -5.16 45.85 -17.46
C ASP A 612 -3.62 45.91 -17.52
N LEU A 613 -2.97 46.19 -16.39
CA LEU A 613 -1.51 46.18 -16.26
C LEU A 613 -0.93 44.80 -16.57
N MET A 614 -1.51 43.74 -15.98
CA MET A 614 -1.09 42.36 -16.24
C MET A 614 -1.32 41.97 -17.70
N TYR A 615 -2.46 42.34 -18.27
CA TYR A 615 -2.83 42.00 -19.64
C TYR A 615 -1.88 42.64 -20.65
N GLU A 616 -1.57 43.93 -20.48
CA GLU A 616 -0.57 44.61 -21.31
C GLU A 616 0.82 43.98 -21.19
N HIS A 617 1.23 43.61 -19.98
CA HIS A 617 2.54 43.00 -19.76
C HIS A 617 2.63 41.63 -20.45
N VAL A 618 1.61 40.78 -20.30
CA VAL A 618 1.55 39.48 -21.00
C VAL A 618 1.52 39.66 -22.51
N LYS A 619 0.79 40.65 -23.04
CA LYS A 619 0.81 40.99 -24.47
C LYS A 619 2.21 41.36 -24.98
N ARG A 620 2.97 42.15 -24.21
CA ARG A 620 4.38 42.49 -24.53
C ARG A 620 5.29 41.25 -24.50
N LEU A 621 5.05 40.31 -23.57
CA LEU A 621 5.80 39.05 -23.56
C LEU A 621 5.47 38.18 -24.78
N PHE A 622 4.23 38.25 -25.30
CA PHE A 622 3.78 37.46 -26.45
C PHE A 622 4.22 38.04 -27.80
N SER A 623 4.61 39.31 -27.87
CA SER A 623 5.06 39.91 -29.13
C SER A 623 6.37 39.31 -29.65
N ASN A 624 7.21 38.74 -28.77
CA ASN A 624 8.36 37.94 -29.18
C ASN A 624 8.01 36.45 -29.15
N GLU A 625 7.82 35.85 -30.32
CA GLU A 625 7.31 34.48 -30.44
C GLU A 625 8.25 33.44 -29.81
N LEU A 626 9.56 33.71 -29.79
CA LEU A 626 10.62 32.80 -29.33
C LEU A 626 11.01 32.97 -27.86
N LEU A 627 10.54 34.03 -27.19
CA LEU A 627 10.95 34.35 -25.82
C LEU A 627 10.42 33.32 -24.80
N LEU A 628 9.16 32.95 -24.92
CA LEU A 628 8.45 32.07 -24.00
C LEU A 628 8.20 30.70 -24.62
N THR A 629 8.28 29.66 -23.79
CA THR A 629 7.81 28.32 -24.19
C THR A 629 6.29 28.29 -24.32
N GLN A 630 5.77 27.33 -25.08
CA GLN A 630 4.32 27.18 -25.28
C GLN A 630 3.59 26.93 -23.97
N MET A 631 4.19 26.18 -23.04
CA MET A 631 3.65 25.96 -21.70
C MET A 631 3.61 27.25 -20.87
N GLU A 632 4.64 28.09 -20.94
CA GLU A 632 4.68 29.39 -20.25
C GLU A 632 3.61 30.34 -20.81
N LYS A 633 3.44 30.40 -22.14
CA LYS A 633 2.35 31.16 -22.78
C LYS A 633 0.99 30.68 -22.28
N CYS A 634 0.72 29.38 -22.33
CA CYS A 634 -0.54 28.81 -21.85
C CYS A 634 -0.78 29.11 -20.35
N ALA A 635 0.26 29.03 -19.52
CA ALA A 635 0.14 29.32 -18.10
C ALA A 635 -0.23 30.79 -17.80
N LEU A 636 0.36 31.74 -18.55
CA LEU A 636 -0.01 33.15 -18.45
C LEU A 636 -1.43 33.41 -18.97
N MET A 637 -1.85 32.71 -20.03
CA MET A 637 -3.24 32.76 -20.49
C MET A 637 -4.20 32.22 -19.43
N GLU A 638 -3.88 31.09 -18.78
CA GLU A 638 -4.68 30.56 -17.66
C GLU A 638 -4.83 31.57 -16.52
N ALA A 639 -3.75 32.28 -16.16
CA ALA A 639 -3.78 33.31 -15.14
C ALA A 639 -4.72 34.47 -15.51
N LEU A 640 -4.67 34.95 -16.75
CA LEU A 640 -5.56 36.01 -17.23
C LEU A 640 -7.03 35.54 -17.25
N ILE A 641 -7.29 34.29 -17.63
CA ILE A 641 -8.63 33.71 -17.62
C ILE A 641 -9.18 33.65 -16.19
N LEU A 642 -8.36 33.28 -15.20
CA LEU A 642 -8.75 33.24 -13.80
C LEU A 642 -9.18 34.62 -13.27
N ILE A 643 -8.48 35.69 -13.65
CA ILE A 643 -8.89 37.06 -13.30
C ILE A 643 -10.16 37.46 -14.06
N SER A 644 -10.28 37.08 -15.35
CA SER A 644 -11.45 37.41 -16.17
C SER A 644 -12.75 36.81 -15.65
N ASN A 645 -12.70 35.68 -14.92
CA ASN A 645 -13.87 35.12 -14.24
C ASN A 645 -14.50 36.13 -13.25
N GLN A 646 -13.70 37.04 -12.69
CA GLN A 646 -14.18 38.07 -11.75
C GLN A 646 -14.74 39.31 -12.43
N PHE A 647 -14.82 39.36 -13.76
CA PHE A 647 -15.69 40.33 -14.42
C PHE A 647 -17.15 40.12 -14.03
N LYS A 648 -17.54 38.87 -13.71
CA LYS A 648 -18.91 38.47 -13.38
C LYS A 648 -19.93 38.97 -14.41
N ASP A 649 -19.50 39.08 -15.67
CA ASP A 649 -20.30 39.52 -16.83
C ASP A 649 -20.00 38.57 -18.00
N TYR A 650 -21.04 37.86 -18.45
CA TYR A 650 -20.94 36.88 -19.53
C TYR A 650 -20.41 37.48 -20.84
N ASN A 651 -20.90 38.65 -21.24
CA ASN A 651 -20.55 39.25 -22.53
C ASN A 651 -19.12 39.79 -22.52
N LYS A 652 -18.72 40.43 -21.42
CA LYS A 652 -17.36 40.95 -21.25
C LYS A 652 -16.34 39.80 -21.24
N GLN A 653 -16.63 38.74 -20.49
CA GLN A 653 -15.75 37.56 -20.45
C GLN A 653 -15.70 36.85 -21.80
N LYS A 654 -16.83 36.70 -22.49
CA LYS A 654 -16.89 36.11 -23.84
C LYS A 654 -16.06 36.88 -24.85
N ALA A 655 -16.16 38.21 -24.87
CA ALA A 655 -15.37 39.06 -25.76
C ALA A 655 -13.87 38.90 -25.49
N PHE A 656 -13.46 38.90 -24.21
CA PHE A 656 -12.08 38.68 -23.81
C PHE A 656 -11.55 37.31 -24.24
N LEU A 657 -12.29 36.23 -23.98
CA LEU A 657 -11.88 34.88 -24.37
C LEU A 657 -11.79 34.73 -25.89
N LYS A 658 -12.68 35.38 -26.64
CA LYS A 658 -12.63 35.38 -28.12
C LYS A 658 -11.39 36.11 -28.63
N GLU A 659 -11.02 37.24 -28.04
CA GLU A 659 -9.77 37.96 -28.37
C GLU A 659 -8.55 37.09 -28.04
N LEU A 660 -8.51 36.51 -26.84
CA LEU A 660 -7.41 35.68 -26.34
C LEU A 660 -7.20 34.42 -27.22
N MET A 661 -8.29 33.82 -27.71
CA MET A 661 -8.28 32.61 -28.53
C MET A 661 -8.16 32.89 -30.03
N ALA A 662 -8.14 34.14 -30.49
CA ALA A 662 -8.25 34.47 -31.91
C ALA A 662 -7.13 33.83 -32.75
N ALA A 663 -5.87 33.93 -32.30
CA ALA A 663 -4.73 33.34 -32.99
C ALA A 663 -4.81 31.81 -33.06
N VAL A 664 -5.17 31.16 -31.95
CA VAL A 664 -5.34 29.70 -31.88
C VAL A 664 -6.49 29.24 -32.76
N THR A 665 -7.60 29.98 -32.78
CA THR A 665 -8.76 29.67 -33.62
C THR A 665 -8.42 29.76 -35.10
N ALA A 666 -7.73 30.82 -35.53
CA ALA A 666 -7.31 30.98 -36.92
C ALA A 666 -6.35 29.86 -37.37
N GLN A 667 -5.42 29.46 -36.51
CA GLN A 667 -4.47 28.41 -36.80
C GLN A 667 -5.11 27.01 -36.80
N TRP A 668 -5.90 26.70 -35.77
CA TRP A 668 -6.54 25.40 -35.60
C TRP A 668 -7.58 25.09 -36.68
N LEU A 669 -8.27 26.11 -37.19
CA LEU A 669 -9.27 26.01 -38.25
C LEU A 669 -8.71 26.25 -39.66
N SER A 670 -7.39 26.40 -39.81
CA SER A 670 -6.77 26.53 -41.13
C SER A 670 -6.92 25.23 -41.95
N GLU A 671 -7.02 25.35 -43.27
CA GLU A 671 -7.15 24.19 -44.16
C GLU A 671 -5.92 23.26 -44.09
N GLU A 672 -4.72 23.84 -43.90
CA GLU A 672 -3.49 23.08 -43.67
C GLU A 672 -3.60 22.22 -42.41
N MET A 673 -3.96 22.82 -41.27
CA MET A 673 -4.11 22.09 -40.01
C MET A 673 -5.21 21.04 -40.10
N LYS A 674 -6.35 21.36 -40.73
CA LYS A 674 -7.44 20.41 -40.92
C LYS A 674 -6.99 19.17 -41.70
N SER A 675 -6.20 19.35 -42.76
CA SER A 675 -5.60 18.24 -43.52
C SER A 675 -4.67 17.39 -42.65
N VAL A 676 -3.77 18.06 -41.92
CA VAL A 676 -2.79 17.42 -41.01
C VAL A 676 -3.47 16.60 -39.91
N LEU A 677 -4.57 17.08 -39.33
CA LEU A 677 -5.25 16.42 -38.22
C LEU A 677 -6.14 15.25 -38.67
N LEU A 678 -6.49 15.15 -39.95
CA LEU A 678 -7.40 14.11 -40.48
C LEU A 678 -6.69 12.85 -40.97
N ASP A 679 -5.50 12.99 -41.58
CA ASP A 679 -4.77 11.89 -42.20
C ASP A 679 -3.51 11.50 -41.40
N PRO A 680 -3.39 10.23 -40.94
CA PRO A 680 -2.21 9.76 -40.22
C PRO A 680 -0.87 9.93 -40.96
N ALA A 681 -0.82 9.76 -42.29
CA ALA A 681 0.42 9.95 -43.05
C ALA A 681 0.86 11.42 -43.03
N THR A 682 -0.05 12.32 -43.37
CA THR A 682 0.19 13.77 -43.37
C THR A 682 0.57 14.26 -41.97
N PHE A 683 -0.07 13.72 -40.92
CA PHE A 683 0.31 14.01 -39.53
C PHE A 683 1.75 13.62 -39.22
N LEU A 684 2.15 12.38 -39.53
CA LEU A 684 3.50 11.88 -39.28
C LEU A 684 4.57 12.69 -40.03
N ALA A 685 4.29 13.07 -41.28
CA ALA A 685 5.16 13.94 -42.08
C ALA A 685 5.27 15.35 -41.50
N TYR A 686 4.15 15.93 -41.02
CA TYR A 686 4.12 17.27 -40.44
C TYR A 686 4.90 17.37 -39.12
N VAL A 687 4.84 16.33 -38.29
CA VAL A 687 5.59 16.25 -37.03
C VAL A 687 7.02 15.71 -37.21
N GLY A 688 7.34 15.15 -38.38
CA GLY A 688 8.66 14.62 -38.72
C GLY A 688 8.99 13.27 -38.08
N ALA A 689 7.99 12.42 -37.82
CA ALA A 689 8.18 11.09 -37.25
C ALA A 689 8.49 10.00 -38.30
N ASP A 690 8.27 10.30 -39.57
CA ASP A 690 8.57 9.45 -40.74
C ASP A 690 10.00 9.67 -41.30
N GLN A 691 10.70 10.71 -40.85
CA GLN A 691 12.03 11.06 -41.35
C GLN A 691 13.17 10.40 -40.55
N VAL A 692 14.27 10.10 -41.24
CA VAL A 692 15.56 9.79 -40.61
C VAL A 692 16.30 11.11 -40.45
N ILE A 693 16.56 11.52 -39.21
CA ILE A 693 17.21 12.81 -38.93
C ILE A 693 18.65 12.76 -39.47
N SER A 694 18.93 13.55 -40.52
CA SER A 694 20.27 13.73 -41.09
C SER A 694 20.88 15.10 -40.80
N ASP A 695 20.05 16.16 -40.69
CA ASP A 695 20.49 17.56 -40.54
C ASP A 695 19.74 18.32 -39.43
N ALA A 696 20.43 19.22 -38.71
CA ALA A 696 19.87 19.96 -37.58
C ALA A 696 18.75 20.96 -37.98
N ASP A 697 18.89 21.62 -39.14
CA ASP A 697 17.91 22.62 -39.61
C ASP A 697 16.53 22.01 -39.94
N THR A 698 16.49 20.75 -40.38
CA THR A 698 15.23 20.01 -40.61
C THR A 698 14.54 19.62 -39.30
N GLU A 699 15.28 19.39 -38.21
CA GLU A 699 14.70 19.13 -36.89
C GLU A 699 14.00 20.37 -36.33
N ASP A 700 14.57 21.56 -36.55
CA ASP A 700 14.06 22.83 -36.03
C ASP A 700 12.68 23.18 -36.61
N GLN A 701 12.49 23.03 -37.92
CA GLN A 701 11.19 23.32 -38.56
C GLN A 701 10.09 22.34 -38.09
N MET A 702 10.40 21.04 -38.01
CA MET A 702 9.46 20.04 -37.51
C MET A 702 9.21 20.20 -36.00
N GLY A 703 10.21 20.67 -35.24
CA GLY A 703 10.07 21.07 -33.85
C GLY A 703 9.07 22.20 -33.65
N ILE A 704 9.13 23.23 -34.52
CA ILE A 704 8.15 24.33 -34.53
C ILE A 704 6.74 23.79 -34.82
N ASN A 705 6.59 22.91 -35.80
CA ASN A 705 5.31 22.28 -36.15
C ASN A 705 4.69 21.51 -34.96
N ARG A 706 5.48 20.67 -34.27
CA ARG A 706 5.05 19.98 -33.05
C ARG A 706 4.62 20.97 -31.97
N SER A 707 5.42 22.01 -31.75
CA SER A 707 5.15 23.04 -30.75
C SER A 707 3.85 23.81 -31.02
N ARG A 708 3.52 24.04 -32.30
CA ARG A 708 2.29 24.69 -32.76
C ARG A 708 1.04 23.88 -32.41
N ILE A 709 1.07 22.57 -32.68
CA ILE A 709 -0.02 21.65 -32.30
C ILE A 709 -0.17 21.61 -30.78
N SER A 710 0.94 21.42 -30.05
CA SER A 710 0.93 21.40 -28.60
C SER A 710 0.40 22.72 -28.01
N PHE A 711 0.74 23.88 -28.59
CA PHE A 711 0.24 25.18 -28.15
C PHE A 711 -1.28 25.29 -28.29
N CYS A 712 -1.82 24.88 -29.44
CA CYS A 712 -3.27 24.91 -29.69
C CYS A 712 -4.01 24.03 -28.67
N VAL A 713 -3.59 22.78 -28.51
CA VAL A 713 -4.24 21.83 -27.59
C VAL A 713 -4.12 22.29 -26.13
N ASN A 714 -2.94 22.73 -25.69
CA ASN A 714 -2.76 23.23 -24.32
C ASN A 714 -3.55 24.51 -24.05
N THR A 715 -3.70 25.40 -25.04
CA THR A 715 -4.52 26.60 -24.89
C THR A 715 -6.00 26.26 -24.77
N ILE A 716 -6.50 25.36 -25.63
CA ILE A 716 -7.88 24.84 -25.53
C ILE A 716 -8.10 24.21 -24.15
N LEU A 717 -7.15 23.40 -23.68
CA LEU A 717 -7.20 22.80 -22.35
C LEU A 717 -7.20 23.83 -21.22
N GLY A 718 -6.36 24.85 -21.30
CA GLY A 718 -6.30 25.95 -20.33
C GLY A 718 -7.64 26.68 -20.22
N VAL A 719 -8.26 27.02 -21.36
CA VAL A 719 -9.60 27.64 -21.38
C VAL A 719 -10.65 26.73 -20.76
N VAL A 720 -10.71 25.46 -21.20
CA VAL A 720 -11.69 24.49 -20.71
C VAL A 720 -11.55 24.27 -19.19
N LYS A 721 -10.32 24.27 -18.66
CA LYS A 721 -10.06 24.08 -17.23
C LYS A 721 -10.36 25.31 -16.38
N ARG A 722 -10.19 26.53 -16.91
CA ARG A 722 -10.19 27.76 -16.09
C ARG A 722 -11.40 28.67 -16.28
N ALA A 723 -12.03 28.68 -17.46
CA ALA A 723 -13.20 29.52 -17.70
C ALA A 723 -14.40 28.99 -16.92
N ARG A 724 -14.96 29.82 -16.04
CA ARG A 724 -16.07 29.46 -15.15
C ARG A 724 -17.01 30.65 -14.97
N TRP A 725 -18.29 30.35 -14.72
CA TRP A 725 -19.27 31.32 -14.22
C TRP A 725 -19.11 31.53 -12.70
N PRO A 726 -19.70 32.59 -12.13
CA PRO A 726 -19.67 32.84 -10.68
C PRO A 726 -20.31 31.70 -9.89
N ALA A 727 -19.70 31.33 -8.76
CA ALA A 727 -20.22 30.28 -7.88
C ALA A 727 -21.52 30.68 -7.16
N ASN A 728 -21.73 31.99 -6.94
CA ASN A 728 -22.97 32.52 -6.35
C ASN A 728 -24.06 32.60 -7.43
N PRO A 729 -25.22 31.91 -7.27
CA PRO A 729 -26.30 31.91 -8.26
C PRO A 729 -26.87 33.30 -8.57
N GLU A 730 -26.94 34.21 -7.60
CA GLU A 730 -27.45 35.56 -7.80
C GLU A 730 -26.49 36.41 -8.65
N GLU A 731 -25.18 36.30 -8.40
CA GLU A 731 -24.15 36.93 -9.22
C GLU A 731 -24.15 36.37 -10.64
N ALA A 732 -24.32 35.06 -10.78
CA ALA A 732 -24.42 34.41 -12.08
C ALA A 732 -25.67 34.87 -12.85
N LYS A 733 -26.81 35.06 -12.17
CA LYS A 733 -28.03 35.59 -12.78
C LYS A 733 -27.87 37.05 -13.19
N ALA A 734 -27.31 37.90 -12.33
CA ALA A 734 -27.04 39.30 -12.62
C ALA A 734 -26.05 39.48 -13.78
N GLY A 735 -25.02 38.63 -13.84
CA GLY A 735 -24.01 38.59 -14.90
C GLY A 735 -24.47 37.95 -16.21
N GLY A 736 -25.72 37.46 -16.29
CA GLY A 736 -26.27 36.83 -17.49
C GLY A 736 -25.73 35.44 -17.81
N PHE A 737 -25.27 34.67 -16.81
CA PHE A 737 -24.79 33.29 -16.99
C PHE A 737 -25.91 32.25 -16.87
N VAL A 738 -27.05 32.59 -16.28
CA VAL A 738 -28.20 31.67 -16.14
C VAL A 738 -29.13 31.83 -17.33
N VAL A 739 -29.35 30.74 -18.09
CA VAL A 739 -30.20 30.73 -19.28
C VAL A 739 -31.64 30.36 -18.94
N SER A 740 -31.82 29.37 -18.07
CA SER A 740 -33.13 28.84 -17.66
C SER A 740 -33.01 28.09 -16.33
N THR A 741 -34.12 27.56 -15.83
CA THR A 741 -34.16 26.66 -14.66
C THR A 741 -34.75 25.33 -15.07
N THR A 742 -34.16 24.23 -14.61
CA THR A 742 -34.69 22.86 -14.76
C THR A 742 -36.07 22.72 -14.08
N SER A 743 -36.78 21.63 -14.38
CA SER A 743 -38.06 21.27 -13.73
C SER A 743 -37.97 21.21 -12.20
N ASP A 744 -36.78 20.87 -11.67
CA ASP A 744 -36.51 20.73 -10.24
C ASP A 744 -36.06 22.06 -9.60
N GLY A 745 -36.04 23.16 -10.37
CA GLY A 745 -35.67 24.50 -9.92
C GLY A 745 -34.16 24.79 -9.92
N ALA A 746 -33.31 23.86 -10.39
CA ALA A 746 -31.87 24.09 -10.48
C ALA A 746 -31.52 25.00 -11.68
N PRO A 747 -30.63 26.00 -11.52
CA PRO A 747 -30.24 26.91 -12.59
C PRO A 747 -29.39 26.21 -13.66
N ILE A 748 -29.68 26.53 -14.92
CA ILE A 748 -28.91 26.10 -16.09
C ILE A 748 -27.94 27.21 -16.45
N TYR A 749 -26.65 26.90 -16.41
CA TYR A 749 -25.58 27.84 -16.70
C TYR A 749 -25.10 27.71 -18.15
N ARG A 750 -24.65 28.83 -18.72
CA ARG A 750 -23.88 28.87 -19.97
C ARG A 750 -22.46 29.33 -19.71
N ASN A 751 -21.50 28.75 -20.43
CA ASN A 751 -20.10 29.16 -20.32
C ASN A 751 -19.71 30.15 -21.44
N PRO A 752 -19.05 31.28 -21.14
CA PRO A 752 -18.53 32.20 -22.15
C PRO A 752 -17.61 31.55 -23.20
N CYS A 753 -16.94 30.43 -22.87
CA CYS A 753 -16.09 29.72 -23.83
C CYS A 753 -16.85 28.72 -24.72
N ALA A 754 -18.14 28.45 -24.50
CA ALA A 754 -18.86 27.37 -25.19
C ALA A 754 -18.87 27.53 -26.72
N GLU A 755 -19.31 28.68 -27.24
CA GLU A 755 -19.38 28.94 -28.68
C GLU A 755 -17.99 28.87 -29.36
N PRO A 756 -16.94 29.56 -28.87
CA PRO A 756 -15.59 29.39 -29.43
C PRO A 756 -15.08 27.95 -29.40
N LEU A 757 -15.35 27.19 -28.34
CA LEU A 757 -14.87 25.82 -28.21
C LEU A 757 -15.61 24.83 -29.11
N GLN A 758 -16.94 24.96 -29.25
CA GLN A 758 -17.74 24.12 -30.13
C GLN A 758 -17.20 24.12 -31.57
N ALA A 759 -16.73 25.27 -32.06
CA ALA A 759 -16.11 25.37 -33.38
C ALA A 759 -14.78 24.59 -33.51
N LEU A 760 -14.06 24.35 -32.41
CA LEU A 760 -12.75 23.67 -32.40
C LEU A 760 -12.86 22.15 -32.19
N LEU A 761 -13.99 21.66 -31.65
CA LEU A 761 -14.23 20.25 -31.33
C LEU A 761 -14.08 19.30 -32.54
N PRO A 762 -14.57 19.62 -33.76
CA PRO A 762 -14.43 18.70 -34.90
C PRO A 762 -12.97 18.34 -35.22
N ASN A 763 -12.07 19.32 -35.16
CA ASN A 763 -10.64 19.12 -35.38
C ASN A 763 -9.96 18.40 -34.20
N LEU A 764 -10.46 18.59 -32.97
CA LEU A 764 -10.02 17.80 -31.81
C LEU A 764 -10.41 16.32 -31.97
N PHE A 765 -11.65 16.03 -32.37
CA PHE A 765 -12.11 14.67 -32.65
C PHE A 765 -11.35 14.03 -33.82
N ALA A 766 -11.00 14.82 -34.86
CA ALA A 766 -10.12 14.36 -35.92
C ALA A 766 -8.74 13.98 -35.39
N LEU A 767 -8.10 14.82 -34.57
CA LEU A 767 -6.80 14.53 -33.96
C LEU A 767 -6.83 13.27 -33.09
N ILE A 768 -7.85 13.10 -32.23
CA ILE A 768 -8.00 11.91 -31.38
C ILE A 768 -8.11 10.65 -32.24
N ARG A 769 -8.93 10.68 -33.30
CA ARG A 769 -9.07 9.56 -34.23
C ARG A 769 -7.75 9.23 -34.92
N THR A 770 -7.04 10.26 -35.39
CA THR A 770 -5.73 10.11 -36.04
C THR A 770 -4.73 9.48 -35.08
N GLN A 771 -4.65 9.97 -33.83
CA GLN A 771 -3.77 9.41 -32.81
C GLN A 771 -4.05 7.94 -32.51
N ASN A 772 -5.32 7.55 -32.34
CA ASN A 772 -5.70 6.15 -32.16
C ASN A 772 -5.31 5.29 -33.37
N SER A 773 -5.41 5.85 -34.59
CA SER A 773 -5.02 5.18 -35.82
C SER A 773 -3.50 5.02 -35.98
N LEU A 774 -2.68 5.83 -35.29
CA LEU A 774 -1.21 5.72 -35.36
C LEU A 774 -0.68 4.39 -34.80
N PHE A 775 -1.44 3.75 -33.90
CA PHE A 775 -1.08 2.44 -33.35
C PHE A 775 -1.35 1.28 -34.31
N LEU A 776 -1.99 1.51 -35.47
CA LEU A 776 -2.16 0.47 -36.48
C LEU A 776 -0.81 0.04 -37.06
N PRO A 777 -0.58 -1.25 -37.32
CA PRO A 777 0.70 -1.75 -37.87
C PRO A 777 1.16 -1.01 -39.13
N GLU A 778 0.20 -0.64 -40.00
CA GLU A 778 0.47 0.11 -41.23
C GLU A 778 1.09 1.49 -40.97
N ASN A 779 0.68 2.19 -39.90
CA ASN A 779 1.20 3.50 -39.53
C ASN A 779 2.47 3.40 -38.70
N ILE A 780 2.61 2.37 -37.85
CA ILE A 780 3.87 2.08 -37.15
C ILE A 780 4.99 1.84 -38.17
N ASN A 781 4.72 1.13 -39.26
CA ASN A 781 5.69 0.87 -40.33
C ASN A 781 6.08 2.14 -41.14
N ARG A 782 5.34 3.25 -40.99
CA ARG A 782 5.69 4.55 -41.62
C ARG A 782 6.71 5.34 -40.80
N LEU A 783 6.98 4.93 -39.56
CA LEU A 783 7.95 5.62 -38.70
C LEU A 783 9.36 5.50 -39.28
N GLY A 784 10.12 6.58 -39.17
CA GLY A 784 11.55 6.57 -39.49
C GLY A 784 12.30 5.62 -38.57
N LYS A 785 13.44 5.09 -39.03
CA LYS A 785 14.28 4.16 -38.25
C LYS A 785 14.68 4.71 -36.87
N THR A 786 14.78 6.03 -36.72
CA THR A 786 15.09 6.73 -35.48
C THR A 786 13.95 6.66 -34.45
N PHE A 787 12.71 6.52 -34.88
CA PHE A 787 11.50 6.67 -34.05
C PHE A 787 10.67 5.38 -33.91
N THR A 788 11.24 4.22 -34.24
CA THR A 788 10.53 2.92 -34.23
C THR A 788 9.90 2.57 -32.88
N ARG A 789 10.45 3.08 -31.78
CA ARG A 789 10.00 2.83 -30.39
C ARG A 789 9.28 4.02 -29.75
N VAL A 790 8.81 4.98 -30.54
CA VAL A 790 8.23 6.23 -30.03
C VAL A 790 6.89 6.05 -29.30
N TYR A 791 6.21 4.92 -29.51
CA TYR A 791 4.95 4.57 -28.85
C TYR A 791 5.12 3.61 -27.67
N ASP A 792 6.35 3.22 -27.35
CA ASP A 792 6.64 2.43 -26.16
C ASP A 792 6.34 3.25 -24.89
N ILE A 793 6.28 2.58 -23.74
CA ILE A 793 6.24 3.26 -22.44
C ILE A 793 7.54 4.04 -22.19
N MET A 794 7.46 5.23 -21.60
CA MET A 794 8.67 5.99 -21.25
C MET A 794 9.43 5.28 -20.13
N ASP A 795 10.76 5.33 -20.14
CA ASP A 795 11.59 4.68 -19.10
C ASP A 795 11.22 5.13 -17.68
N MET A 796 10.85 6.42 -17.51
CA MET A 796 10.39 6.95 -16.24
C MET A 796 9.08 6.28 -15.77
N GLU A 797 8.11 6.11 -16.67
CA GLU A 797 6.83 5.43 -16.39
C GLU A 797 7.02 3.94 -16.15
N LYS A 798 7.96 3.32 -16.89
CA LYS A 798 8.37 1.92 -16.72
C LYS A 798 8.97 1.68 -15.33
N ASN A 799 9.91 2.51 -14.91
CA ASN A 799 10.52 2.43 -13.58
C ASN A 799 9.48 2.65 -12.48
N PHE A 800 8.54 3.58 -12.67
CA PHE A 800 7.44 3.79 -11.74
C PHE A 800 6.53 2.55 -11.63
N ALA A 801 6.18 1.91 -12.75
CA ALA A 801 5.42 0.66 -12.74
C ALA A 801 6.17 -0.47 -12.02
N LEU A 802 7.49 -0.55 -12.19
CA LEU A 802 8.34 -1.55 -11.53
C LEU A 802 8.66 -1.24 -10.06
N GLY A 803 8.31 -0.05 -9.56
CA GLY A 803 8.72 0.41 -8.22
C GLY A 803 10.21 0.71 -8.09
N ILE A 804 10.91 0.89 -9.22
CA ILE A 804 12.34 1.21 -9.24
C ILE A 804 12.51 2.72 -8.99
N PRO A 805 13.35 3.12 -8.01
CA PRO A 805 13.66 4.52 -7.78
C PRO A 805 14.16 5.25 -9.03
N GLN A 806 13.80 6.53 -9.15
CA GLN A 806 14.23 7.35 -10.29
C GLN A 806 15.69 7.81 -10.11
N PRO A 807 16.49 7.87 -11.19
CA PRO A 807 17.88 8.26 -11.11
C PRO A 807 18.02 9.73 -10.69
N LEU A 808 19.06 10.02 -9.90
CA LEU A 808 19.41 11.39 -9.50
C LEU A 808 20.03 12.15 -10.68
N LEU A 809 19.20 12.92 -11.40
CA LEU A 809 19.64 13.75 -12.51
C LEU A 809 20.20 15.09 -12.02
N ASP A 810 21.27 15.57 -12.66
CA ASP A 810 21.83 16.90 -12.40
C ASP A 810 20.84 18.00 -12.83
N ALA A 811 20.70 19.03 -12.00
CA ALA A 811 19.81 20.17 -12.25
C ALA A 811 20.30 21.05 -13.42
N TYR A 812 21.59 21.01 -13.74
CA TYR A 812 22.20 21.83 -14.80
C TYR A 812 22.48 21.09 -16.10
N ASP A 813 22.11 19.81 -16.20
CA ASP A 813 22.10 19.13 -17.48
C ASP A 813 21.15 19.87 -18.45
N SER A 814 21.68 20.17 -19.63
CA SER A 814 21.00 20.91 -20.70
C SER A 814 19.94 20.06 -21.39
N SER A 815 20.09 18.73 -21.32
CA SER A 815 19.20 17.76 -21.94
C SER A 815 18.05 17.37 -20.99
N ALA A 816 16.86 17.94 -21.20
CA ALA A 816 15.66 17.51 -20.49
C ALA A 816 15.19 16.10 -20.92
N TYR A 817 15.66 15.67 -22.09
CA TYR A 817 15.47 14.35 -22.69
C TYR A 817 16.84 13.86 -23.13
N ARG A 818 17.16 12.58 -22.89
CA ARG A 818 18.46 11.98 -23.20
C ARG A 818 18.73 11.93 -24.71
N ASN A 819 17.68 11.81 -25.51
CA ASN A 819 17.78 11.77 -26.97
C ASN A 819 16.51 12.34 -27.66
N ILE A 820 16.59 12.54 -28.98
CA ILE A 820 15.50 13.10 -29.79
C ILE A 820 14.28 12.17 -29.84
N ALA A 821 14.49 10.85 -29.77
CA ALA A 821 13.42 9.86 -29.74
C ALA A 821 12.56 9.99 -28.47
N GLU A 822 13.18 10.19 -27.30
CA GLU A 822 12.51 10.38 -26.02
C GLU A 822 11.73 11.71 -26.00
N ARG A 823 12.28 12.77 -26.62
CA ARG A 823 11.54 14.04 -26.82
C ARG A 823 10.28 13.82 -27.66
N MET A 824 10.37 13.03 -28.72
CA MET A 824 9.22 12.70 -29.57
C MET A 824 8.20 11.83 -28.83
N GLN A 825 8.67 10.84 -28.07
CA GLN A 825 7.83 10.00 -27.22
C GLN A 825 7.06 10.85 -26.19
N GLY A 826 7.75 11.79 -25.52
CA GLY A 826 7.13 12.74 -24.60
C GLY A 826 6.10 13.65 -25.28
N PHE A 827 6.35 14.07 -26.53
CA PHE A 827 5.38 14.82 -27.33
C PHE A 827 4.11 14.01 -27.61
N PHE A 828 4.23 12.78 -28.12
CA PHE A 828 3.06 11.93 -28.39
C PHE A 828 2.27 11.61 -27.12
N SER A 829 2.98 11.27 -26.04
CA SER A 829 2.40 10.97 -24.72
C SER A 829 1.61 12.17 -24.19
N SER A 830 2.24 13.34 -24.12
CA SER A 830 1.59 14.55 -23.61
C SER A 830 0.46 15.01 -24.51
N LEU A 831 0.60 14.91 -25.83
CA LEU A 831 -0.44 15.32 -26.77
C LEU A 831 -1.68 14.42 -26.65
N TYR A 832 -1.49 13.11 -26.53
CA TYR A 832 -2.56 12.14 -26.31
C TYR A 832 -3.33 12.48 -25.02
N ASP A 833 -2.61 12.54 -23.89
CA ASP A 833 -3.22 12.79 -22.58
C ASP A 833 -3.96 14.13 -22.53
N ASN A 834 -3.37 15.18 -23.13
CA ASN A 834 -3.99 16.50 -23.18
C ASN A 834 -5.27 16.53 -24.02
N CYS A 835 -5.36 15.79 -25.14
CA CYS A 835 -6.59 15.71 -25.94
C CYS A 835 -7.73 15.06 -25.16
N TYR A 836 -7.45 13.97 -24.46
CA TYR A 836 -8.44 13.31 -23.60
C TYR A 836 -8.77 14.13 -22.35
N HIS A 837 -7.83 14.91 -21.81
CA HIS A 837 -8.12 15.88 -20.76
C HIS A 837 -9.05 17.01 -21.25
N VAL A 838 -8.89 17.49 -22.48
CA VAL A 838 -9.85 18.45 -23.06
C VAL A 838 -11.24 17.83 -23.11
N LEU A 839 -11.36 16.61 -23.66
CA LEU A 839 -12.64 15.90 -23.75
C LEU A 839 -13.29 15.67 -22.38
N GLY A 840 -12.50 15.20 -21.40
CA GLY A 840 -12.99 14.94 -20.04
C GLY A 840 -13.40 16.20 -19.27
N ASN A 841 -12.78 17.35 -19.54
CA ASN A 841 -13.14 18.62 -18.90
C ASN A 841 -14.19 19.43 -19.70
N ALA A 842 -14.46 19.09 -20.97
CA ALA A 842 -15.46 19.75 -21.80
C ALA A 842 -16.87 19.63 -21.20
N GLY A 843 -17.22 18.43 -20.72
CA GLY A 843 -18.49 18.13 -20.05
C GLY A 843 -18.79 19.05 -18.84
N PRO A 844 -17.97 19.07 -17.78
CA PRO A 844 -18.20 19.95 -16.62
C PRO A 844 -18.04 21.44 -16.96
N CYS A 845 -17.27 21.80 -17.99
CA CYS A 845 -17.05 23.19 -18.38
C CYS A 845 -18.26 23.80 -19.12
N MET A 846 -18.86 23.07 -20.08
CA MET A 846 -19.93 23.58 -20.94
C MET A 846 -21.32 23.04 -20.59
N GLN A 847 -21.40 21.97 -19.79
CA GLN A 847 -22.64 21.31 -19.39
C GLN A 847 -23.55 21.03 -20.59
N GLN A 848 -24.76 21.62 -20.61
CA GLN A 848 -25.75 21.39 -21.67
C GLN A 848 -25.25 21.80 -23.05
N ASP A 849 -24.46 22.87 -23.16
CA ASP A 849 -23.91 23.33 -24.45
C ASP A 849 -22.99 22.27 -25.10
N PHE A 850 -22.44 21.35 -24.31
CA PHE A 850 -21.66 20.23 -24.82
C PHE A 850 -22.51 18.98 -25.01
N TYR A 851 -23.27 18.57 -23.99
CA TYR A 851 -24.05 17.33 -24.06
C TYR A 851 -25.24 17.37 -25.04
N ALA A 852 -25.71 18.57 -25.40
CA ALA A 852 -26.77 18.76 -26.39
C ALA A 852 -26.28 18.78 -27.85
N ILE A 853 -24.98 18.61 -28.11
CA ILE A 853 -24.44 18.54 -29.48
C ILE A 853 -25.06 17.33 -30.20
N GLU A 854 -25.71 17.58 -31.35
CA GLU A 854 -26.30 16.52 -32.16
C GLU A 854 -25.24 15.51 -32.61
N GLY A 855 -25.54 14.21 -32.42
CA GLY A 855 -24.63 13.13 -32.80
C GLY A 855 -23.36 13.03 -31.95
N LEU A 856 -23.29 13.67 -30.77
CA LEU A 856 -22.08 13.65 -29.94
C LEU A 856 -21.62 12.24 -29.57
N ALA A 857 -22.56 11.32 -29.26
CA ALA A 857 -22.24 9.93 -28.96
C ALA A 857 -21.49 9.26 -30.12
N GLU A 858 -21.99 9.44 -31.34
CA GLU A 858 -21.42 8.91 -32.57
C GLU A 858 -20.06 9.54 -32.87
N GLN A 859 -19.89 10.84 -32.63
CA GLN A 859 -18.62 11.53 -32.80
C GLN A 859 -17.56 11.04 -31.82
N ILE A 860 -17.93 10.84 -30.55
CA ILE A 860 -17.00 10.32 -29.53
C ILE A 860 -16.64 8.86 -29.85
N VAL A 861 -17.61 8.01 -30.19
CA VAL A 861 -17.33 6.61 -30.58
C VAL A 861 -16.48 6.55 -31.84
N GLY A 862 -16.84 7.33 -32.87
CA GLY A 862 -16.15 7.43 -34.16
C GLY A 862 -14.79 8.12 -34.11
N SER A 863 -14.33 8.55 -32.92
CA SER A 863 -13.00 9.12 -32.72
C SER A 863 -12.24 8.49 -31.55
N ALA A 864 -12.75 8.60 -30.33
CA ALA A 864 -12.08 8.12 -29.13
C ALA A 864 -12.07 6.59 -29.00
N PHE A 865 -13.04 5.89 -29.58
CA PHE A 865 -13.17 4.42 -29.51
C PHE A 865 -12.80 3.70 -30.80
N THR A 866 -12.17 4.39 -31.75
CA THR A 866 -11.65 3.76 -32.98
C THR A 866 -10.35 3.02 -32.70
N HIS A 867 -10.17 1.84 -33.30
CA HIS A 867 -8.93 1.06 -33.25
C HIS A 867 -8.41 0.73 -31.85
N LEU A 868 -9.30 0.61 -30.86
CA LEU A 868 -8.91 0.34 -29.47
C LEU A 868 -8.07 -0.94 -29.32
N ASP A 869 -8.25 -1.94 -30.19
CA ASP A 869 -7.47 -3.20 -30.16
C ASP A 869 -5.96 -2.95 -30.30
N SER A 870 -5.56 -1.93 -31.07
CA SER A 870 -4.16 -1.57 -31.30
C SER A 870 -3.60 -0.61 -30.26
N VAL A 871 -4.46 0.12 -29.53
CA VAL A 871 -4.04 1.06 -28.49
C VAL A 871 -3.45 0.29 -27.30
N PRO A 872 -2.25 0.64 -26.79
CA PRO A 872 -1.61 -0.06 -25.67
C PRO A 872 -2.32 0.20 -24.32
N ASP A 873 -2.13 -0.72 -23.36
CA ASP A 873 -2.81 -0.65 -22.05
C ASP A 873 -2.54 0.66 -21.30
N HIS A 874 -1.32 1.20 -21.38
CA HIS A 874 -0.93 2.44 -20.71
C HIS A 874 -1.57 3.72 -21.29
N ARG A 875 -2.29 3.62 -22.43
CA ARG A 875 -3.03 4.73 -23.07
C ARG A 875 -4.54 4.53 -23.05
N LEU A 876 -5.01 3.48 -22.38
CA LEU A 876 -6.42 3.15 -22.29
C LEU A 876 -7.12 4.00 -21.20
N LEU A 877 -8.31 4.51 -21.52
CA LEU A 877 -9.32 5.10 -20.62
C LEU A 877 -9.11 6.51 -20.05
N TYR A 878 -9.93 7.47 -20.53
CA TYR A 878 -10.12 8.81 -19.93
C TYR A 878 -11.60 9.26 -19.90
N VAL A 879 -12.56 8.34 -19.79
CA VAL A 879 -13.99 8.65 -19.91
C VAL A 879 -14.65 9.00 -18.57
N LYS A 880 -13.95 8.79 -17.46
CA LYS A 880 -14.49 8.92 -16.09
C LYS A 880 -15.13 10.29 -15.80
N GLN A 881 -14.42 11.38 -16.07
CA GLN A 881 -14.95 12.74 -15.80
C GLN A 881 -16.14 13.10 -16.70
N LEU A 882 -16.12 12.61 -17.95
CA LEU A 882 -17.22 12.78 -18.91
C LEU A 882 -18.50 12.10 -18.39
N VAL A 883 -18.39 10.88 -17.87
CA VAL A 883 -19.54 10.13 -17.35
C VAL A 883 -20.07 10.76 -16.06
N MET A 884 -19.18 11.08 -15.12
CA MET A 884 -19.57 11.62 -13.80
C MET A 884 -20.17 13.02 -13.88
N SER A 885 -19.91 13.77 -14.96
CA SER A 885 -20.39 15.15 -15.13
C SER A 885 -21.61 15.25 -16.05
N CYS A 886 -22.19 14.14 -16.50
CA CYS A 886 -23.31 14.14 -17.43
C CYS A 886 -24.65 14.39 -16.69
N PRO A 887 -25.51 15.32 -17.18
CA PRO A 887 -26.86 15.51 -16.63
C PRO A 887 -27.80 14.34 -16.94
N ARG A 888 -28.83 14.16 -16.10
CA ARG A 888 -29.81 13.08 -16.20
C ARG A 888 -30.49 12.99 -17.58
N ASP A 889 -30.82 14.14 -18.16
CA ASP A 889 -31.57 14.22 -19.43
C ASP A 889 -30.83 13.58 -20.61
N TYR A 890 -29.51 13.39 -20.51
CA TYR A 890 -28.67 12.86 -21.58
C TYR A 890 -28.14 11.44 -21.29
N TYR A 891 -28.62 10.77 -20.23
CA TYR A 891 -28.19 9.41 -19.91
C TYR A 891 -28.55 8.42 -21.04
N ASP A 892 -29.79 8.48 -21.53
CA ASP A 892 -30.25 7.57 -22.58
C ASP A 892 -29.69 7.92 -23.96
N SER A 893 -29.60 9.21 -24.29
CA SER A 893 -29.15 9.66 -25.61
C SER A 893 -27.64 9.61 -25.81
N LEU A 894 -26.85 9.72 -24.73
CA LEU A 894 -25.39 9.80 -24.79
C LEU A 894 -24.70 8.67 -24.02
N LEU A 895 -24.98 8.49 -22.73
CA LEU A 895 -24.20 7.56 -21.90
C LEU A 895 -24.45 6.10 -22.27
N ASN A 896 -25.69 5.70 -22.52
CA ASN A 896 -26.02 4.32 -22.89
C ASN A 896 -25.30 3.89 -24.20
N PRO A 897 -25.36 4.67 -25.30
CA PRO A 897 -24.59 4.38 -26.52
C PRO A 897 -23.07 4.36 -26.34
N LEU A 898 -22.53 5.12 -25.38
CA LEU A 898 -21.09 5.18 -25.12
C LEU A 898 -20.60 4.01 -24.26
N LEU A 899 -21.30 3.73 -23.16
CA LEU A 899 -20.84 2.81 -22.12
C LEU A 899 -21.06 1.34 -22.50
N GLY A 900 -22.13 1.01 -23.23
CA GLY A 900 -22.39 -0.36 -23.66
C GLY A 900 -21.25 -0.97 -24.49
N PRO A 901 -20.88 -0.37 -25.62
CA PRO A 901 -19.75 -0.83 -26.45
C PRO A 901 -18.43 -0.81 -25.68
N LEU A 902 -18.19 0.25 -24.89
CA LEU A 902 -16.96 0.38 -24.11
C LEU A 902 -16.80 -0.75 -23.09
N PHE A 903 -17.81 -1.05 -22.27
CA PHE A 903 -17.72 -2.12 -21.29
C PHE A 903 -17.63 -3.50 -21.94
N THR A 904 -18.33 -3.71 -23.05
CA THR A 904 -18.24 -4.97 -23.81
C THR A 904 -16.81 -5.20 -24.29
N TYR A 905 -16.19 -4.16 -24.85
CA TYR A 905 -14.80 -4.21 -25.29
C TYR A 905 -13.83 -4.43 -24.13
N LEU A 906 -13.97 -3.68 -23.03
CA LEU A 906 -13.13 -3.82 -21.85
C LEU A 906 -13.21 -5.22 -21.25
N LEU A 907 -14.42 -5.80 -21.18
CA LEU A 907 -14.61 -7.18 -20.72
C LEU A 907 -13.81 -8.17 -21.58
N GLN A 908 -13.93 -8.08 -22.90
CA GLN A 908 -13.22 -8.97 -23.83
C GLN A 908 -11.71 -8.83 -23.71
N ARG A 909 -11.19 -7.59 -23.74
CA ARG A 909 -9.76 -7.31 -23.65
C ARG A 909 -9.18 -7.76 -22.31
N LEU A 910 -9.80 -7.39 -21.19
CA LEU A 910 -9.30 -7.75 -19.86
C LEU A 910 -9.28 -9.27 -19.66
N ASN A 911 -10.35 -9.97 -20.05
CA ASN A 911 -10.38 -11.43 -19.97
C ASN A 911 -9.28 -12.08 -20.81
N PHE A 912 -9.11 -11.65 -22.07
CA PHE A 912 -8.07 -12.18 -22.95
C PHE A 912 -6.66 -11.95 -22.39
N ARG A 913 -6.37 -10.72 -21.92
CA ARG A 913 -5.06 -10.35 -21.37
C ARG A 913 -4.76 -11.09 -20.07
N TRP A 914 -5.73 -11.19 -19.17
CA TRP A 914 -5.57 -11.96 -17.92
C TRP A 914 -5.39 -13.46 -18.18
N GLN A 915 -6.05 -14.03 -19.20
CA GLN A 915 -5.82 -15.41 -19.61
C GLN A 915 -4.37 -15.64 -20.07
N ILE A 916 -3.82 -14.74 -20.89
CA ILE A 916 -2.42 -14.83 -21.35
C ILE A 916 -1.46 -14.83 -20.17
N ILE A 917 -1.62 -13.89 -19.23
CA ILE A 917 -0.72 -13.78 -18.06
C ILE A 917 -0.83 -15.04 -17.16
N ASN A 918 -2.05 -15.53 -16.94
CA ASN A 918 -2.27 -16.74 -16.16
C ASN A 918 -1.63 -17.98 -16.83
N GLN A 919 -1.68 -18.09 -18.17
CA GLN A 919 -1.05 -19.17 -18.91
C GLN A 919 0.49 -19.10 -18.89
N ARG A 920 1.07 -17.90 -19.06
CA ARG A 920 2.52 -17.70 -18.98
C ARG A 920 3.07 -18.09 -17.60
N THR A 921 2.37 -17.70 -16.53
CA THR A 921 2.72 -18.08 -15.16
C THR A 921 2.74 -19.60 -14.95
N SER A 922 1.89 -20.36 -15.65
CA SER A 922 1.89 -21.83 -15.56
C SER A 922 2.99 -22.51 -16.40
N LEU A 923 3.40 -21.90 -17.52
CA LEU A 923 4.40 -22.46 -18.44
C LEU A 923 5.85 -22.14 -18.04
N ALA A 924 6.09 -20.98 -17.41
CA ALA A 924 7.40 -20.63 -16.84
C ALA A 924 7.84 -21.58 -15.69
N GLN A 925 7.01 -22.56 -15.34
CA GLN A 925 7.33 -23.61 -14.37
C GLN A 925 8.11 -24.78 -14.99
N GLU A 926 8.26 -24.84 -16.33
CA GLU A 926 8.82 -26.01 -17.03
C GLU A 926 10.12 -25.77 -17.85
N GLU A 927 10.62 -24.53 -18.04
CA GLU A 927 11.81 -24.27 -18.89
C GLU A 927 12.98 -23.52 -18.20
N ASP A 928 14.20 -23.84 -18.67
CA ASP A 928 15.55 -23.57 -18.14
C ASP A 928 15.92 -22.10 -17.80
N GLU A 929 16.90 -21.97 -16.89
CA GLU A 929 17.49 -20.78 -16.25
C GLU A 929 18.16 -19.73 -17.18
N ALA A 930 17.85 -19.69 -18.48
CA ALA A 930 18.39 -18.72 -19.43
C ALA A 930 17.34 -17.68 -19.89
N TYR A 931 16.42 -17.28 -19.00
CA TYR A 931 15.54 -16.15 -19.26
C TYR A 931 16.34 -14.85 -19.21
N GLU A 932 16.52 -14.18 -20.35
CA GLU A 932 17.15 -12.86 -20.42
C GLU A 932 16.41 -11.88 -19.48
N GLU A 933 17.16 -11.20 -18.62
CA GLU A 933 16.67 -10.24 -17.60
C GLU A 933 15.72 -9.16 -18.18
N ASN A 934 15.92 -8.82 -19.45
CA ASN A 934 15.08 -7.88 -20.21
C ASN A 934 13.65 -8.41 -20.48
N LEU A 935 13.48 -9.71 -20.74
CA LEU A 935 12.19 -10.32 -21.02
C LEU A 935 11.34 -10.40 -19.75
N VAL A 936 11.95 -10.77 -18.61
CA VAL A 936 11.29 -10.78 -17.30
C VAL A 936 10.83 -9.38 -16.93
N THR A 937 11.68 -8.38 -17.12
CA THR A 937 11.33 -6.98 -16.84
C THR A 937 10.15 -6.52 -17.68
N GLN A 938 10.10 -6.90 -18.96
CA GLN A 938 8.99 -6.53 -19.85
C GLN A 938 7.68 -7.20 -19.44
N GLU A 939 7.72 -8.48 -19.08
CA GLU A 939 6.53 -9.22 -18.63
C GLU A 939 5.94 -8.62 -17.36
N VAL A 940 6.78 -8.28 -16.38
CA VAL A 940 6.32 -7.65 -15.12
C VAL A 940 5.69 -6.28 -15.38
N VAL A 941 6.24 -5.50 -16.33
CA VAL A 941 5.65 -4.21 -16.73
C VAL A 941 4.27 -4.42 -17.37
N GLU A 942 4.14 -5.38 -18.28
CA GLU A 942 2.85 -5.70 -18.92
C GLU A 942 1.80 -6.14 -17.89
N GLU A 943 2.18 -6.99 -16.92
CA GLU A 943 1.30 -7.41 -15.83
C GLU A 943 0.87 -6.23 -14.96
N GLN A 944 1.82 -5.37 -14.58
CA GLN A 944 1.51 -4.23 -13.72
C GLN A 944 0.62 -3.20 -14.43
N LEU A 945 0.85 -2.93 -15.71
CA LEU A 945 -0.02 -2.07 -16.52
C LEU A 945 -1.43 -2.66 -16.61
N LEU A 946 -1.57 -3.97 -16.80
CA LEU A 946 -2.88 -4.62 -16.82
C LEU A 946 -3.60 -4.49 -15.47
N ARG A 947 -2.88 -4.62 -14.35
CA ARG A 947 -3.43 -4.38 -13.01
C ARG A 947 -3.91 -2.94 -12.85
N LEU A 948 -3.14 -1.95 -13.30
CA LEU A 948 -3.53 -0.54 -13.25
C LEU A 948 -4.80 -0.27 -14.07
N VAL A 949 -4.87 -0.75 -15.30
CA VAL A 949 -6.07 -0.62 -16.16
C VAL A 949 -7.26 -1.31 -15.50
N THR A 950 -7.08 -2.51 -14.98
CA THR A 950 -8.11 -3.26 -14.24
C THR A 950 -8.65 -2.43 -13.07
N ARG A 951 -7.76 -1.81 -12.29
CA ARG A 951 -8.14 -0.97 -11.14
C ARG A 951 -8.88 0.29 -11.57
N GLU A 952 -8.48 0.96 -12.65
CA GLU A 952 -9.19 2.15 -13.16
C GLU A 952 -10.59 1.79 -13.69
N VAL A 953 -10.73 0.66 -14.39
CA VAL A 953 -12.05 0.15 -14.81
C VAL A 953 -12.92 -0.10 -13.58
N MET A 954 -12.39 -0.77 -12.56
CA MET A 954 -13.14 -1.10 -11.35
C MET A 954 -13.46 0.13 -10.50
N ASP A 955 -12.58 1.13 -10.50
CA ASP A 955 -12.86 2.42 -9.87
C ASP A 955 -13.99 3.16 -10.58
N LEU A 956 -13.99 3.20 -11.92
CA LEU A 956 -15.10 3.71 -12.72
C LEU A 956 -16.40 2.96 -12.37
N LEU A 957 -16.37 1.62 -12.41
CA LEU A 957 -17.53 0.78 -12.09
C LEU A 957 -18.02 0.94 -10.65
N SER A 958 -17.16 1.29 -9.69
CA SER A 958 -17.60 1.54 -8.32
C SER A 958 -18.35 2.86 -8.15
N LYS A 959 -18.08 3.83 -9.01
CA LYS A 959 -18.66 5.19 -8.94
C LYS A 959 -19.98 5.34 -9.69
N LEU A 960 -20.29 4.43 -10.62
CA LEU A 960 -21.56 4.45 -11.38
C LEU A 960 -22.77 4.01 -10.53
N PRO A 961 -22.73 2.90 -9.77
CA PRO A 961 -23.90 2.36 -9.10
C PRO A 961 -24.09 2.91 -7.68
N LEU A 962 -23.05 3.37 -6.99
CA LEU A 962 -23.12 3.72 -5.55
C LEU A 962 -23.31 5.22 -5.34
N CYS A 963 -24.16 5.60 -4.36
CA CYS A 963 -24.30 6.99 -3.95
C CYS A 963 -22.98 7.51 -3.34
N MET A 964 -22.41 8.56 -3.93
CA MET A 964 -21.20 9.20 -3.41
C MET A 964 -21.50 9.84 -2.04
N ARG A 965 -20.92 9.32 -0.95
CA ARG A 965 -20.45 10.19 0.13
C ARG A 965 -18.98 10.51 -0.16
N SER A 966 -18.63 11.79 -0.04
CA SER A 966 -17.29 12.33 -0.26
C SER A 966 -16.22 11.56 0.52
N PHE A 967 -15.52 10.65 -0.15
CA PHE A 967 -14.26 10.13 0.35
C PHE A 967 -13.19 11.19 0.10
N SER A 968 -12.65 11.76 1.17
CA SER A 968 -11.43 12.57 1.12
C SER A 968 -10.26 11.70 0.64
N ASN A 969 -9.52 12.19 -0.36
CA ASN A 969 -8.37 11.53 -1.01
C ASN A 969 -7.17 11.18 -0.08
N GLU A 970 -7.29 11.32 1.25
CA GLU A 970 -6.15 11.17 2.18
C GLU A 970 -5.84 9.72 2.58
N GLU A 971 -6.69 8.72 2.28
CA GLU A 971 -6.50 7.35 2.77
C GLU A 971 -5.72 6.40 1.84
N MET A 972 -5.29 6.85 0.64
CA MET A 972 -4.63 5.96 -0.34
C MET A 972 -3.11 5.72 -0.11
N VAL A 973 -2.48 6.28 0.93
CA VAL A 973 -1.00 6.22 1.09
C VAL A 973 -0.53 5.42 2.32
N SER A 974 -1.40 4.70 3.01
CA SER A 974 -0.99 3.79 4.10
C SER A 974 -0.88 2.35 3.60
N MET A 975 0.33 1.92 3.23
CA MET A 975 0.59 0.54 2.77
C MET A 975 0.80 -0.46 3.93
N ASP A 976 0.59 -0.09 5.20
CA ASP A 976 0.92 -0.97 6.34
C ASP A 976 -0.05 -0.98 7.53
N SER A 977 -1.19 -0.28 7.44
CA SER A 977 -2.20 -0.39 8.49
C SER A 977 -3.16 -1.54 8.20
N SER A 978 -2.84 -2.74 8.72
CA SER A 978 -3.81 -3.80 9.03
C SER A 978 -4.77 -3.37 10.17
N GLN A 979 -5.28 -2.14 10.10
CA GLN A 979 -6.45 -1.75 10.85
C GLN A 979 -7.62 -2.48 10.19
N GLY A 980 -8.24 -3.39 10.95
CA GLY A 980 -9.50 -3.98 10.52
C GLY A 980 -10.45 -2.83 10.22
N ILE A 981 -10.69 -2.60 8.93
CA ILE A 981 -11.77 -1.77 8.44
C ILE A 981 -13.00 -2.36 9.13
N GLN A 982 -13.52 -1.67 10.15
CA GLN A 982 -14.88 -1.93 10.59
C GLN A 982 -15.72 -1.85 9.32
N MET A 983 -16.32 -2.97 8.94
CA MET A 983 -17.26 -3.03 7.81
C MET A 983 -18.43 -2.12 8.18
N ASN A 984 -18.28 -0.82 7.94
CA ASN A 984 -19.41 0.09 7.85
C ASN A 984 -20.21 -0.43 6.67
N THR A 985 -21.40 -0.94 6.95
CA THR A 985 -22.39 -1.34 5.95
C THR A 985 -22.45 -0.26 4.87
N PRO A 986 -22.10 -0.57 3.61
CA PRO A 986 -22.23 0.39 2.53
C PRO A 986 -23.70 0.83 2.49
N SER A 987 -23.94 2.13 2.30
CA SER A 987 -25.30 2.62 2.07
C SER A 987 -25.89 1.84 0.89
N ASP A 988 -26.95 1.08 1.15
CA ASP A 988 -27.57 0.11 0.25
C ASP A 988 -28.27 0.74 -0.98
N GLU A 989 -28.10 2.04 -1.21
CA GLU A 989 -28.83 2.82 -2.21
C GLU A 989 -28.00 3.04 -3.48
N LEU A 990 -28.58 2.61 -4.60
CA LEU A 990 -28.05 2.87 -5.92
C LEU A 990 -28.17 4.36 -6.29
N SER A 991 -27.15 4.88 -6.96
CA SER A 991 -27.20 6.17 -7.65
C SER A 991 -28.28 6.13 -8.76
N GLU A 992 -28.78 7.29 -9.16
CA GLU A 992 -29.77 7.39 -10.24
C GLU A 992 -29.20 7.00 -11.60
N LEU A 993 -27.93 7.31 -11.87
CA LEU A 993 -27.22 6.82 -13.05
C LEU A 993 -27.12 5.28 -13.01
N GLY A 994 -26.84 4.71 -11.84
CA GLY A 994 -26.87 3.27 -11.61
C GLY A 994 -28.23 2.69 -11.99
N LYS A 995 -29.33 3.26 -11.46
CA LYS A 995 -30.69 2.82 -11.81
C LYS A 995 -30.97 2.90 -13.31
N CYS A 996 -30.52 3.96 -13.98
CA CYS A 996 -30.67 4.15 -15.43
C CYS A 996 -29.91 3.09 -16.23
N LEU A 997 -28.64 2.85 -15.92
CA LEU A 997 -27.81 1.85 -16.61
C LEU A 997 -28.35 0.43 -16.42
N LEU A 998 -28.95 0.16 -15.25
CA LEU A 998 -29.56 -1.13 -14.94
C LEU A 998 -30.88 -1.39 -15.68
N GLN A 999 -31.50 -0.37 -16.31
CA GLN A 999 -32.66 -0.59 -17.18
C GLN A 999 -32.27 -1.23 -18.52
N ASN A 1000 -31.02 -1.07 -18.95
CA ASN A 1000 -30.50 -1.69 -20.17
C ASN A 1000 -29.89 -3.06 -19.84
N GLU A 1001 -30.53 -4.12 -20.34
CA GLU A 1001 -30.16 -5.51 -20.05
C GLU A 1001 -28.74 -5.85 -20.51
N ASP A 1002 -28.31 -5.39 -21.68
CA ASP A 1002 -26.99 -5.69 -22.24
C ASP A 1002 -25.86 -5.06 -21.41
N ILE A 1003 -26.05 -3.80 -21.00
CA ILE A 1003 -25.09 -3.07 -20.18
C ILE A 1003 -25.00 -3.73 -18.81
N TYR A 1004 -26.14 -4.03 -18.18
CA TYR A 1004 -26.18 -4.68 -16.88
C TYR A 1004 -25.48 -6.04 -16.88
N MET A 1005 -25.79 -6.90 -17.85
CA MET A 1005 -25.17 -8.22 -17.96
C MET A 1005 -23.67 -8.12 -18.16
N THR A 1006 -23.21 -7.17 -18.95
CA THR A 1006 -21.78 -6.89 -19.15
C THR A 1006 -21.11 -6.47 -17.84
N LEU A 1007 -21.73 -5.54 -17.08
CA LEU A 1007 -21.23 -5.08 -15.79
C LEU A 1007 -21.13 -6.22 -14.77
N LEU A 1008 -22.18 -7.02 -14.65
CA LEU A 1008 -22.22 -8.18 -13.77
C LEU A 1008 -21.10 -9.17 -14.14
N THR A 1009 -20.93 -9.41 -15.44
CA THR A 1009 -19.90 -10.34 -15.96
C THR A 1009 -18.48 -9.84 -15.67
N ILE A 1010 -18.22 -8.54 -15.85
CA ILE A 1010 -16.93 -7.91 -15.51
C ILE A 1010 -16.63 -8.09 -14.01
N CYS A 1011 -17.57 -7.73 -13.14
CA CYS A 1011 -17.37 -7.79 -11.70
C CYS A 1011 -17.08 -9.22 -11.22
N PHE A 1012 -17.85 -10.22 -11.65
CA PHE A 1012 -17.65 -11.59 -11.20
C PHE A 1012 -16.40 -12.26 -11.81
N ASN A 1013 -16.05 -11.97 -13.07
CA ASN A 1013 -14.77 -12.44 -13.65
C ASN A 1013 -13.57 -11.86 -12.89
N SER A 1014 -13.68 -10.60 -12.46
CA SER A 1014 -12.57 -9.91 -11.79
C SER A 1014 -12.15 -10.52 -10.46
N LEU A 1015 -13.02 -11.31 -9.83
CA LEU A 1015 -12.69 -12.08 -8.61
C LEU A 1015 -11.60 -13.13 -8.87
N SER A 1016 -11.46 -13.59 -10.12
CA SER A 1016 -10.47 -14.61 -10.51
C SER A 1016 -9.16 -14.03 -11.05
N TRP A 1017 -9.12 -12.72 -11.36
CA TRP A 1017 -7.91 -12.06 -11.84
C TRP A 1017 -6.89 -11.92 -10.71
N LYS A 1018 -5.59 -12.01 -11.01
CA LYS A 1018 -4.49 -12.05 -10.02
C LYS A 1018 -4.20 -10.66 -9.44
N ASP A 1019 -5.20 -10.03 -8.82
CA ASP A 1019 -5.12 -8.76 -8.09
C ASP A 1019 -5.98 -8.80 -6.81
N THR A 1020 -5.33 -9.01 -5.67
CA THR A 1020 -5.96 -9.17 -4.35
C THR A 1020 -6.77 -7.93 -3.94
N ILE A 1021 -6.27 -6.73 -4.23
CA ILE A 1021 -6.94 -5.47 -3.85
C ILE A 1021 -8.25 -5.34 -4.63
N ASN A 1022 -8.20 -5.61 -5.93
CA ASN A 1022 -9.38 -5.59 -6.77
C ASN A 1022 -10.42 -6.63 -6.34
N CYS A 1023 -9.99 -7.87 -6.07
CA CYS A 1023 -10.88 -8.92 -5.59
C CYS A 1023 -11.61 -8.51 -4.30
N GLN A 1024 -10.89 -8.00 -3.30
CA GLN A 1024 -11.50 -7.55 -2.04
C GLN A 1024 -12.52 -6.42 -2.25
N ARG A 1025 -12.15 -5.39 -3.04
CA ARG A 1025 -13.03 -4.25 -3.32
C ARG A 1025 -14.27 -4.66 -4.11
N CYS A 1026 -14.10 -5.45 -5.17
CA CYS A 1026 -15.19 -5.89 -6.02
C CYS A 1026 -16.17 -6.82 -5.28
N ALA A 1027 -15.66 -7.75 -4.47
CA ALA A 1027 -16.48 -8.66 -3.67
C ALA A 1027 -17.29 -7.94 -2.60
N SER A 1028 -16.68 -6.95 -1.92
CA SER A 1028 -17.32 -6.23 -0.81
C SER A 1028 -18.27 -5.11 -1.23
N MET A 1029 -17.99 -4.41 -2.35
CA MET A 1029 -18.73 -3.20 -2.73
C MET A 1029 -19.63 -3.37 -3.96
N LEU A 1030 -19.24 -4.20 -4.94
CA LEU A 1030 -19.87 -4.22 -6.27
C LEU A 1030 -20.75 -5.44 -6.52
N CYS A 1031 -20.21 -6.65 -6.32
CA CYS A 1031 -20.86 -7.89 -6.73
C CYS A 1031 -22.25 -8.07 -6.10
N TRP A 1032 -22.36 -7.85 -4.78
CA TRP A 1032 -23.64 -7.97 -4.07
C TRP A 1032 -24.62 -6.87 -4.46
N THR A 1033 -24.16 -5.62 -4.54
CA THR A 1033 -24.98 -4.45 -4.90
C THR A 1033 -25.65 -4.63 -6.27
N LEU A 1034 -24.92 -5.17 -7.25
CA LEU A 1034 -25.44 -5.44 -8.59
C LEU A 1034 -26.37 -6.66 -8.63
N LEU A 1035 -26.03 -7.75 -7.95
CA LEU A 1035 -26.85 -8.97 -7.95
C LEU A 1035 -28.19 -8.77 -7.22
N LYS A 1036 -28.21 -7.97 -6.14
CA LYS A 1036 -29.41 -7.70 -5.34
C LYS A 1036 -30.58 -7.16 -6.18
N GLN A 1037 -30.28 -6.41 -7.23
CA GLN A 1037 -31.30 -5.77 -8.09
C GLN A 1037 -32.08 -6.75 -8.95
N VAL A 1038 -31.49 -7.90 -9.29
CA VAL A 1038 -32.11 -8.92 -10.15
C VAL A 1038 -32.55 -10.17 -9.38
N LEU A 1039 -32.47 -10.15 -8.05
CA LEU A 1039 -32.97 -11.25 -7.22
C LEU A 1039 -34.48 -11.49 -7.43
N GLY A 1040 -35.24 -10.47 -7.84
CA GLY A 1040 -36.66 -10.58 -8.21
C GLY A 1040 -36.90 -11.19 -9.59
N CYS A 1041 -35.93 -11.12 -10.50
CA CYS A 1041 -36.04 -11.64 -11.86
C CYS A 1041 -35.87 -13.17 -11.90
N ASN A 1042 -36.31 -13.80 -12.99
CA ASN A 1042 -36.01 -15.21 -13.26
C ASN A 1042 -34.64 -15.29 -13.95
N LEU A 1043 -33.60 -15.57 -13.17
CA LEU A 1043 -32.26 -15.81 -13.67
C LEU A 1043 -32.18 -17.20 -14.31
N LEU A 1044 -31.42 -17.34 -15.39
CA LEU A 1044 -31.13 -18.66 -15.96
C LEU A 1044 -30.33 -19.51 -14.95
N PRO A 1045 -30.67 -20.79 -14.76
CA PRO A 1045 -29.93 -21.68 -13.84
C PRO A 1045 -28.42 -21.73 -14.13
N ASP A 1046 -28.03 -21.68 -15.40
CA ASP A 1046 -26.62 -21.63 -15.81
C ASP A 1046 -25.91 -20.35 -15.36
N ALA A 1047 -26.61 -19.21 -15.37
CA ALA A 1047 -26.05 -17.94 -14.90
C ALA A 1047 -25.86 -17.95 -13.38
N VAL A 1048 -26.81 -18.50 -12.63
CA VAL A 1048 -26.69 -18.68 -11.17
C VAL A 1048 -25.50 -19.59 -10.83
N THR A 1049 -25.34 -20.67 -11.59
CA THR A 1049 -24.22 -21.59 -11.46
C THR A 1049 -22.89 -20.88 -11.71
N TRP A 1050 -22.80 -20.15 -12.82
CA TRP A 1050 -21.61 -19.40 -13.20
C TRP A 1050 -21.22 -18.34 -12.15
N LEU A 1051 -22.17 -17.54 -11.67
CA LEU A 1051 -21.92 -16.51 -10.65
C LEU A 1051 -21.33 -17.13 -9.38
N TYR A 1052 -21.93 -18.23 -8.91
CA TYR A 1052 -21.46 -18.90 -7.69
C TYR A 1052 -20.08 -19.53 -7.90
N THR A 1053 -19.86 -20.20 -9.03
CA THR A 1053 -18.54 -20.76 -9.39
C THR A 1053 -17.47 -19.68 -9.49
N SER A 1054 -17.79 -18.48 -10.01
CA SER A 1054 -16.83 -17.37 -10.08
C SER A 1054 -16.37 -16.90 -8.70
N VAL A 1055 -17.26 -16.86 -7.71
CA VAL A 1055 -16.90 -16.54 -6.32
C VAL A 1055 -16.01 -17.62 -5.71
N LEU A 1056 -16.32 -18.90 -5.96
CA LEU A 1056 -15.50 -20.03 -5.49
C LEU A 1056 -14.12 -20.05 -6.16
N LYS A 1057 -14.03 -19.73 -7.46
CA LYS A 1057 -12.74 -19.53 -8.15
C LYS A 1057 -11.94 -18.38 -7.52
N GLY A 1058 -12.61 -17.29 -7.14
CA GLY A 1058 -11.96 -16.21 -6.38
C GLY A 1058 -11.41 -16.68 -5.04
N LEU A 1059 -12.13 -17.55 -4.32
CA LEU A 1059 -11.63 -18.17 -3.07
C LEU A 1059 -10.45 -19.10 -3.32
N GLN A 1060 -10.45 -19.82 -4.45
CA GLN A 1060 -9.33 -20.68 -4.84
C GLN A 1060 -8.09 -19.87 -5.22
N MET A 1061 -8.26 -18.71 -5.86
CA MET A 1061 -7.15 -17.84 -6.24
C MET A 1061 -6.59 -17.03 -5.06
N HIS A 1062 -7.47 -16.42 -4.25
CA HIS A 1062 -7.09 -15.39 -3.27
C HIS A 1062 -7.36 -15.76 -1.81
N GLY A 1063 -7.98 -16.91 -1.55
CA GLY A 1063 -8.47 -17.29 -0.22
C GLY A 1063 -7.40 -17.42 0.87
N GLN A 1064 -6.12 -17.50 0.49
CA GLN A 1064 -4.98 -17.40 1.40
C GLN A 1064 -4.89 -16.02 2.09
N HIS A 1065 -5.40 -14.96 1.47
CA HIS A 1065 -5.41 -13.61 2.03
C HIS A 1065 -6.67 -13.40 2.87
N GLU A 1066 -6.50 -13.06 4.15
CA GLU A 1066 -7.61 -12.96 5.11
C GLU A 1066 -8.70 -11.96 4.66
N GLY A 1067 -8.31 -10.80 4.12
CA GLY A 1067 -9.24 -9.78 3.62
C GLY A 1067 -10.12 -10.28 2.47
N CYS A 1068 -9.54 -10.96 1.48
CA CYS A 1068 -10.28 -11.57 0.37
C CYS A 1068 -11.14 -12.73 0.85
N ASN A 1069 -10.61 -13.61 1.71
CA ASN A 1069 -11.36 -14.74 2.28
C ASN A 1069 -12.61 -14.25 3.03
N ALA A 1070 -12.46 -13.22 3.87
CA ALA A 1070 -13.58 -12.64 4.61
C ALA A 1070 -14.65 -12.05 3.68
N ALA A 1071 -14.25 -11.27 2.66
CA ALA A 1071 -15.15 -10.64 1.70
C ALA A 1071 -15.85 -11.67 0.80
N LEU A 1072 -15.10 -12.59 0.18
CA LEU A 1072 -15.63 -13.62 -0.71
C LEU A 1072 -16.51 -14.64 0.03
N THR A 1073 -16.14 -15.03 1.25
CA THR A 1073 -17.01 -15.91 2.06
C THR A 1073 -18.33 -15.23 2.39
N GLN A 1074 -18.29 -13.93 2.70
CA GLN A 1074 -19.52 -13.17 2.96
C GLN A 1074 -20.39 -13.11 1.69
N LEU A 1075 -19.78 -12.83 0.54
CA LEU A 1075 -20.48 -12.80 -0.75
C LEU A 1075 -21.09 -14.18 -1.08
N ALA A 1076 -20.32 -15.25 -0.95
CA ALA A 1076 -20.80 -16.62 -1.19
C ALA A 1076 -22.00 -16.98 -0.28
N LEU A 1077 -21.94 -16.59 1.00
CA LEU A 1077 -23.04 -16.81 1.95
C LEU A 1077 -24.31 -16.04 1.52
N LEU A 1078 -24.19 -14.77 1.16
CA LEU A 1078 -25.31 -13.94 0.73
C LEU A 1078 -25.98 -14.47 -0.54
N ILE A 1079 -25.17 -14.91 -1.52
CA ILE A 1079 -25.67 -15.52 -2.76
C ILE A 1079 -26.40 -16.83 -2.45
N TYR A 1080 -25.80 -17.70 -1.62
CA TYR A 1080 -26.40 -18.98 -1.26
C TYR A 1080 -27.74 -18.77 -0.54
N GLU A 1081 -27.81 -17.91 0.48
CA GLU A 1081 -29.06 -17.68 1.23
C GLU A 1081 -30.18 -17.09 0.36
N SER A 1082 -29.84 -16.22 -0.59
CA SER A 1082 -30.83 -15.47 -1.37
C SER A 1082 -31.35 -16.24 -2.58
N LEU A 1083 -30.49 -17.03 -3.24
CA LEU A 1083 -30.83 -17.75 -4.48
C LEU A 1083 -31.19 -19.22 -4.22
N ARG A 1084 -30.65 -19.87 -3.18
CA ARG A 1084 -30.90 -21.30 -2.91
C ARG A 1084 -32.38 -21.67 -2.77
N PRO A 1085 -33.28 -20.85 -2.18
CA PRO A 1085 -34.70 -21.18 -2.12
C PRO A 1085 -35.37 -21.33 -3.50
N ARG A 1086 -34.81 -20.69 -4.54
CA ARG A 1086 -35.34 -20.70 -5.92
C ARG A 1086 -34.58 -21.64 -6.85
N TYR A 1087 -33.28 -21.84 -6.63
CA TYR A 1087 -32.39 -22.61 -7.52
C TYR A 1087 -31.72 -23.76 -6.76
N THR A 1088 -31.99 -25.00 -7.20
CA THR A 1088 -31.43 -26.22 -6.60
C THR A 1088 -30.00 -26.52 -7.01
N GLU A 1089 -29.56 -25.94 -8.13
CA GLU A 1089 -28.26 -26.11 -8.77
C GLU A 1089 -27.11 -25.67 -7.84
N LEU A 1090 -27.35 -24.69 -6.97
CA LEU A 1090 -26.35 -24.24 -5.98
C LEU A 1090 -25.91 -25.36 -5.02
N ARG A 1091 -26.82 -26.28 -4.67
CA ARG A 1091 -26.47 -27.46 -3.85
C ARG A 1091 -25.55 -28.41 -4.62
N PHE A 1092 -25.76 -28.55 -5.93
CA PHE A 1092 -24.92 -29.39 -6.78
C PHE A 1092 -23.49 -28.84 -6.83
N ILE A 1093 -23.30 -27.53 -6.96
CA ILE A 1093 -21.98 -26.90 -6.94
C ILE A 1093 -21.31 -27.07 -5.57
N MET A 1094 -22.06 -26.90 -4.47
CA MET A 1094 -21.52 -27.12 -3.11
C MET A 1094 -21.02 -28.56 -2.94
N ASN A 1095 -21.71 -29.55 -3.51
CA ASN A 1095 -21.26 -30.96 -3.47
C ASN A 1095 -19.97 -31.22 -4.26
N GLN A 1096 -19.57 -30.34 -5.18
CA GLN A 1096 -18.31 -30.45 -5.92
C GLN A 1096 -17.11 -29.92 -5.14
N ILE A 1097 -17.32 -29.26 -4.01
CA ILE A 1097 -16.25 -28.73 -3.17
C ILE A 1097 -15.48 -29.90 -2.54
N PRO A 1098 -14.14 -29.94 -2.64
CA PRO A 1098 -13.33 -30.95 -1.99
C PRO A 1098 -13.60 -31.04 -0.48
N ASP A 1099 -13.61 -32.25 0.07
CA ASP A 1099 -13.74 -32.53 1.51
C ASP A 1099 -15.03 -32.03 2.18
N ILE A 1100 -16.12 -31.85 1.42
CA ILE A 1100 -17.40 -31.44 1.99
C ILE A 1100 -18.13 -32.60 2.70
N HIS A 1101 -18.54 -32.38 3.96
CA HIS A 1101 -19.41 -33.31 4.68
C HIS A 1101 -20.86 -33.15 4.22
N VAL A 1102 -21.37 -34.13 3.46
CA VAL A 1102 -22.72 -34.10 2.88
C VAL A 1102 -23.84 -33.91 3.91
N GLU A 1103 -23.74 -34.56 5.08
CA GLU A 1103 -24.72 -34.41 6.17
C GLU A 1103 -24.75 -32.98 6.76
N ALA A 1104 -23.56 -32.34 6.87
CA ALA A 1104 -23.46 -30.98 7.37
C ALA A 1104 -24.01 -29.97 6.36
N LEU A 1105 -23.79 -30.22 5.07
CA LEU A 1105 -24.39 -29.44 3.99
C LEU A 1105 -25.91 -29.58 4.02
N GLU A 1106 -26.44 -30.79 4.16
CA GLU A 1106 -27.89 -31.04 4.21
C GLU A 1106 -28.56 -30.32 5.39
N GLN A 1107 -27.95 -30.35 6.58
CA GLN A 1107 -28.44 -29.61 7.75
C GLN A 1107 -28.41 -28.10 7.55
N PHE A 1108 -27.41 -27.57 6.84
CA PHE A 1108 -27.32 -26.15 6.53
C PHE A 1108 -28.38 -25.76 5.47
N ASP A 1109 -28.49 -26.56 4.41
CA ASP A 1109 -29.42 -26.39 3.30
C ASP A 1109 -30.88 -26.38 3.76
N GLN A 1110 -31.27 -27.34 4.61
CA GLN A 1110 -32.61 -27.39 5.19
C GLN A 1110 -32.92 -26.13 6.02
N LYS A 1111 -31.95 -25.62 6.78
CA LYS A 1111 -32.13 -24.38 7.58
C LYS A 1111 -32.26 -23.14 6.72
N THR A 1112 -31.54 -23.08 5.59
CA THR A 1112 -31.64 -21.97 4.64
C THR A 1112 -33.00 -21.96 3.93
N ILE A 1113 -33.55 -23.13 3.59
CA ILE A 1113 -34.85 -23.24 2.91
C ILE A 1113 -36.03 -23.00 3.86
N GLN A 1114 -35.95 -23.42 5.13
CA GLN A 1114 -37.10 -23.44 6.04
C GLN A 1114 -37.47 -22.10 6.70
N SER A 1115 -36.81 -20.97 6.36
CA SER A 1115 -37.18 -19.59 6.75
C SER A 1115 -37.88 -19.45 8.13
N THR A 1116 -37.34 -20.07 9.18
CA THR A 1116 -37.70 -19.70 10.54
C THR A 1116 -36.59 -18.81 11.05
N VAL A 1117 -36.97 -17.64 11.57
CA VAL A 1117 -36.10 -16.67 12.24
C VAL A 1117 -35.55 -17.31 13.52
N SER A 1118 -34.66 -18.27 13.34
CA SER A 1118 -33.81 -18.81 14.37
C SER A 1118 -32.79 -17.73 14.69
N LYS A 1119 -32.88 -17.16 15.89
CA LYS A 1119 -31.87 -16.33 16.56
C LYS A 1119 -30.56 -17.12 16.82
N ALA A 1120 -30.19 -18.08 15.97
CA ALA A 1120 -28.83 -18.56 15.91
C ALA A 1120 -27.99 -17.40 15.36
N GLY A 1121 -27.20 -16.77 16.24
CA GLY A 1121 -26.43 -15.58 15.90
C GLY A 1121 -25.69 -15.72 14.58
N GLU A 1122 -25.78 -14.71 13.72
CA GLU A 1122 -25.20 -14.67 12.37
C GLU A 1122 -23.74 -15.15 12.35
N LYS A 1123 -22.99 -14.86 13.41
CA LYS A 1123 -21.61 -15.34 13.62
C LYS A 1123 -21.49 -16.87 13.55
N LYS A 1124 -22.40 -17.61 14.19
CA LYS A 1124 -22.40 -19.09 14.20
C LYS A 1124 -22.77 -19.66 12.84
N LYS A 1125 -23.69 -19.02 12.12
CA LYS A 1125 -24.06 -19.41 10.75
C LYS A 1125 -22.89 -19.19 9.79
N LYS A 1126 -22.24 -18.03 9.85
CA LYS A 1126 -21.05 -17.71 9.05
C LYS A 1126 -19.90 -18.69 9.32
N GLU A 1127 -19.67 -19.07 10.58
CA GLU A 1127 -18.68 -20.12 10.91
C GLU A 1127 -19.05 -21.50 10.39
N GLN A 1128 -20.33 -21.88 10.40
CA GLN A 1128 -20.78 -23.15 9.83
C GLN A 1128 -20.56 -23.18 8.32
N PHE A 1129 -20.93 -22.11 7.62
CA PHE A 1129 -20.75 -21.97 6.18
C PHE A 1129 -19.26 -21.96 5.78
N LYS A 1130 -18.42 -21.24 6.53
CA LYS A 1130 -16.95 -21.24 6.36
C LYS A 1130 -16.36 -22.65 6.33
N ARG A 1131 -16.90 -23.59 7.13
CA ARG A 1131 -16.42 -24.99 7.14
C ARG A 1131 -16.84 -25.75 5.89
N LEU A 1132 -18.01 -25.45 5.34
CA LEU A 1132 -18.50 -26.12 4.13
C LEU A 1132 -17.68 -25.75 2.89
N ILE A 1133 -17.23 -24.50 2.80
CA ILE A 1133 -16.46 -24.00 1.65
C ILE A 1133 -14.94 -24.08 1.84
N ALA A 1134 -14.45 -24.63 2.96
CA ALA A 1134 -13.03 -24.62 3.31
C ALA A 1134 -12.14 -25.28 2.24
N GLY A 1135 -12.63 -26.33 1.57
CA GLY A 1135 -11.92 -27.01 0.48
C GLY A 1135 -11.72 -26.18 -0.79
N THR A 1136 -12.41 -25.04 -0.92
CA THR A 1136 -12.20 -24.09 -2.03
C THR A 1136 -11.16 -23.01 -1.75
N VAL A 1137 -10.71 -22.87 -0.49
CA VAL A 1137 -9.77 -21.83 -0.11
C VAL A 1137 -8.38 -22.19 -0.64
N GLY A 1138 -7.82 -21.34 -1.51
CA GLY A 1138 -6.49 -21.53 -2.07
C GLY A 1138 -5.41 -21.67 -1.00
N LYS A 1139 -4.50 -22.63 -1.20
CA LYS A 1139 -3.32 -22.82 -0.35
C LYS A 1139 -2.13 -22.04 -0.93
N PRO A 1140 -1.25 -21.46 -0.09
CA PRO A 1140 0.01 -20.87 -0.53
C PRO A 1140 0.84 -21.83 -1.38
N LEU A 1141 1.53 -21.32 -2.41
CA LEU A 1141 2.37 -22.11 -3.34
C LEU A 1141 3.33 -23.08 -2.61
N GLY A 1142 3.97 -22.61 -1.53
CA GLY A 1142 4.87 -23.45 -0.71
C GLY A 1142 4.19 -24.59 0.07
N GLN A 1143 2.86 -24.72 0.00
CA GLN A 1143 2.07 -25.80 0.58
C GLN A 1143 1.43 -26.70 -0.50
N GLN A 1144 1.37 -26.30 -1.77
CA GLN A 1144 0.70 -27.07 -2.83
C GLN A 1144 1.46 -28.34 -3.22
N PHE A 1145 2.79 -28.31 -3.22
CA PHE A 1145 3.64 -29.45 -3.61
C PHE A 1145 4.12 -30.30 -2.43
N LYS A 1146 3.61 -30.07 -1.22
CA LYS A 1146 3.97 -30.86 -0.03
C LYS A 1146 3.03 -32.06 0.11
N LYS A 1147 3.59 -33.26 0.27
CA LYS A 1147 2.83 -34.48 0.62
C LYS A 1147 2.04 -34.23 1.90
N GLU A 1148 0.72 -34.40 1.85
CA GLU A 1148 -0.14 -34.15 3.01
C GLU A 1148 0.15 -35.13 4.15
N VAL A 1149 0.30 -34.60 5.35
CA VAL A 1149 0.59 -35.37 6.56
C VAL A 1149 -0.73 -35.66 7.27
N HIS A 1150 -1.15 -36.93 7.29
CA HIS A 1150 -2.39 -37.32 7.94
C HIS A 1150 -2.20 -37.54 9.45
N ILE A 1151 -2.89 -36.73 10.28
CA ILE A 1151 -2.90 -36.87 11.74
C ILE A 1151 -4.30 -37.30 12.18
N ARG A 1152 -4.41 -38.48 12.81
CA ARG A 1152 -5.69 -38.99 13.34
C ARG A 1152 -6.18 -38.12 14.50
N ASN A 1153 -7.48 -37.82 14.54
CA ASN A 1153 -8.09 -37.18 15.70
C ASN A 1153 -8.15 -38.18 16.87
N LEU A 1154 -7.69 -37.75 18.05
CA LEU A 1154 -7.82 -38.53 19.28
C LEU A 1154 -9.18 -38.29 19.94
N PRO A 1155 -9.65 -39.21 20.82
CA PRO A 1155 -10.87 -39.00 21.58
C PRO A 1155 -10.82 -37.68 22.35
N SER A 1156 -11.88 -36.88 22.29
CA SER A 1156 -11.91 -35.62 23.03
C SER A 1156 -11.78 -35.88 24.53
N LEU A 1157 -10.85 -35.21 25.19
CA LEU A 1157 -10.68 -35.26 26.65
C LEU A 1157 -11.92 -34.73 27.38
N PHE A 1158 -12.67 -33.84 26.74
CA PHE A 1158 -13.81 -33.15 27.32
C PHE A 1158 -15.10 -33.64 26.67
N LYS A 1159 -15.73 -34.67 27.26
CA LYS A 1159 -17.13 -34.95 26.97
C LYS A 1159 -17.95 -33.77 27.48
N LYS A 1160 -18.66 -33.06 26.59
CA LYS A 1160 -19.72 -32.13 27.04
C LYS A 1160 -20.64 -32.93 27.97
N PRO A 1161 -20.91 -32.46 29.21
CA PRO A 1161 -21.92 -33.12 30.02
C PRO A 1161 -23.23 -33.08 29.21
N LYS A 1162 -23.81 -34.25 28.95
CA LYS A 1162 -25.20 -34.31 28.49
C LYS A 1162 -26.01 -33.56 29.56
N PRO A 1163 -26.91 -32.64 29.20
CA PRO A 1163 -27.80 -32.06 30.20
C PRO A 1163 -28.51 -33.23 30.89
N THR A 1164 -28.32 -33.33 32.21
CA THR A 1164 -29.02 -34.26 33.08
C THR A 1164 -30.51 -34.01 32.87
N ARG A 1165 -31.18 -35.01 32.32
CA ARG A 1165 -32.64 -35.07 32.30
C ARG A 1165 -33.02 -35.37 33.74
N ASP A 1166 -33.44 -34.35 34.49
CA ASP A 1166 -33.93 -34.53 35.85
C ASP A 1166 -35.09 -35.52 35.84
N MET A 1167 -34.90 -36.63 36.54
CA MET A 1167 -35.99 -37.49 37.00
C MET A 1167 -36.34 -37.06 38.42
N LEU A 1168 -37.53 -36.49 38.62
CA LEU A 1168 -38.25 -36.55 39.90
C LEU A 1168 -39.78 -36.50 39.62
N GLU A 1169 -40.40 -37.67 39.84
CA GLU A 1169 -41.66 -37.93 40.54
C GLU A 1169 -43.03 -37.40 40.04
N ASN A 1170 -43.83 -38.37 39.58
CA ASN A 1170 -45.23 -38.65 39.96
C ASN A 1170 -46.01 -37.59 40.75
N THR A 1171 -47.11 -37.08 40.16
CA THR A 1171 -48.50 -37.33 40.63
C THR A 1171 -49.54 -36.73 39.67
N ASP A 1172 -50.35 -37.61 39.09
CA ASP A 1172 -51.73 -37.51 38.60
C ASP A 1172 -52.32 -36.16 38.14
N THR A 1173 -52.75 -36.11 36.88
CA THR A 1173 -54.19 -36.06 36.56
C THR A 1173 -54.45 -36.43 35.10
N ALA A 1174 -55.45 -37.29 34.95
CA ALA A 1174 -56.00 -37.88 33.73
C ALA A 1174 -56.35 -36.90 32.60
N GLY A 1175 -56.39 -37.42 31.36
CA GLY A 1175 -57.50 -37.07 30.47
C GLY A 1175 -57.17 -36.59 29.06
N LEU A 1176 -56.34 -37.30 28.30
CA LEU A 1176 -56.45 -37.33 26.83
C LEU A 1176 -56.23 -38.75 26.29
N ILE A 1177 -56.72 -39.74 27.06
CA ILE A 1177 -57.19 -41.02 26.51
C ILE A 1177 -58.15 -40.68 25.37
N THR A 1178 -58.26 -41.55 24.36
CA THR A 1178 -59.40 -41.73 23.44
C THR A 1178 -59.23 -41.33 21.98
N LEU A 1179 -58.13 -40.73 21.54
CA LEU A 1179 -58.08 -40.31 20.12
C LEU A 1179 -57.67 -41.39 19.11
N PHE A 1180 -56.99 -42.50 19.48
CA PHE A 1180 -56.46 -43.42 18.46
C PHE A 1180 -56.39 -44.93 18.78
N SER A 1181 -57.26 -45.49 19.62
CA SER A 1181 -57.41 -46.95 19.67
C SER A 1181 -58.88 -47.36 19.58
N SER A 1182 -59.18 -47.98 18.44
CA SER A 1182 -60.44 -48.54 17.96
C SER A 1182 -60.92 -49.71 18.79
N ASP A 1183 -62.20 -49.70 19.14
CA ASP A 1183 -62.94 -50.91 19.48
C ASP A 1183 -62.97 -51.83 18.26
N HIS A 1184 -62.29 -52.97 18.38
CA HIS A 1184 -62.79 -54.22 17.84
C HIS A 1184 -62.73 -55.28 18.93
N ASP A 1185 -63.90 -55.54 19.51
CA ASP A 1185 -64.23 -56.83 20.09
C ASP A 1185 -64.12 -57.91 19.01
N ASN A 1186 -63.24 -58.91 19.22
CA ASN A 1186 -63.59 -60.34 19.20
C ASN A 1186 -62.34 -61.22 19.41
N CYS A 1187 -62.40 -62.00 20.51
CA CYS A 1187 -61.59 -63.15 20.93
C CYS A 1187 -60.15 -62.93 21.42
#